data_AF-A0A2K9F506-F1
#
_entry.id   AF-A0A2K9F506-F1
#
_cell.length_a   1.000
_cell.length_b   1.000
_cell.length_c   1.000
_cell.angle_alpha   90.00
_cell.angle_beta   90.00
_cell.angle_gamma   90.00
#
_symmetry.space_group_name_H-M   'P 1'
#
loop_
_entity.id
_entity.type
_entity.pdbx_description
1 polymer ?
#
loop_
_entity_poly.entity_id
_entity_poly.type
_entity_poly.pdbx_seq_one_letter_code
_entity_poly.pdbx_strand_id
1 'polypeptide(L)'
;MSRRSFTTAAGGALVALGAGQALAGATAHAAQAPAGERTKAVAATPYTDAFLAQYEKIKDPANGYFSPDGIPYHCVETLIVEAPDHGHQTTSEAFSFWIWLEAAYGRVTGDWGPFNGAWETAERSIIPPHADQASSGSYNPGSPATYAPEHPEVSSYPSQLDPGVPVGQDPIAAELASAYGTMDVYGMHWLMDLDNVYGYGNTPGTGGQNGPGPGASFINSYQRGSQESVWETIPQPTTDLFEFGGPNGYLDLFVGDASYARQWKYTNAPDADARAVQAAYWALTWARAQGNESLVAESVARAAKMGDYLRYAMFDKYFKQIGDCDSPTGCPAGTGRTSQHYLLSWYYAWGGSTGSGGGWAWRIGDGASHQGYQNPFAAWALSTVPELTPRSPTAKSDWATSLTRQLEFLRWLQSTEGALAGGCTNSWEGQYGTPPAGTPTFYGMPYDWQPVYHDPPSNNWFGFQVWGMERVAQYYHATGNADAGAILAKWVAWASAETTVGADGSYRFPSTLRWTGAPDTWNAANPGANAGLHVDVVDYADDVGVGAALVMTLVYYAARAADADAAALAKALLDAMAAHADGKGIAVPETRRDYDRFDDEVYVPAGWSGTSPHGDPIAPGVTFIDLRSWYREDPDWQKVQTYLDGGAAPVFTYHRFWAQAALALALAAYGELLGGETPGGPGDDTEPPTVPGGLRVTGTTASSVALAWTASTDNVRVTAYDVYRDGTPVGSAAATSFTDSGLSAATAYSYTVAARDAAGNASQPSAAVTATTGSGTGTGAVKVEYRNNDQAATDNQIKPGLRIVNTGGGALSLSTLTLRYWFSGESGAATYSTWCDYAQLGAANVTHRVVAAGGGKAGATHYLEAGFTAGAGSLAAGASTGDIQLRLNKTDWSAFDESDDYSRAATGTYIDAPRVVAYVAGSPVWGTEP
;
A
#
# COMPACT_ATOMS: atom_id res chain seq x y z
N MET A 1 -48.89 -8.22 62.08
CA MET A 1 -50.29 -8.50 62.46
C MET A 1 -51.12 -8.67 61.19
N SER A 2 -52.00 -9.68 61.19
CA SER A 2 -53.03 -10.03 60.18
C SER A 2 -52.56 -10.32 58.75
N ARG A 3 -52.73 -11.55 58.21
CA ARG A 3 -54.01 -12.23 57.85
C ARG A 3 -54.73 -11.46 56.74
N ARG A 4 -55.24 -12.01 55.64
CA ARG A 4 -55.65 -13.36 55.20
C ARG A 4 -55.97 -13.20 53.69
N SER A 5 -55.56 -14.12 52.80
CA SER A 5 -56.36 -15.23 52.26
C SER A 5 -57.59 -14.80 51.41
N PHE A 6 -57.65 -15.14 50.11
CA PHE A 6 -58.39 -16.29 49.55
C PHE A 6 -58.56 -16.24 48.00
N THR A 7 -58.19 -17.38 47.36
CA THR A 7 -58.81 -18.12 46.23
C THR A 7 -59.09 -17.51 44.84
N THR A 8 -58.36 -18.05 43.85
CA THR A 8 -58.80 -18.79 42.64
C THR A 8 -60.14 -18.44 41.96
N ALA A 9 -60.12 -18.14 40.64
CA ALA A 9 -60.24 -19.16 39.59
C ALA A 9 -60.33 -18.56 38.15
N ALA A 10 -59.62 -19.25 37.24
CA ALA A 10 -59.92 -19.52 35.82
C ALA A 10 -59.96 -18.40 34.76
N GLY A 11 -58.98 -18.47 33.85
CA GLY A 11 -59.24 -18.75 32.44
C GLY A 11 -59.08 -17.59 31.45
N GLY A 12 -57.99 -17.61 30.69
CA GLY A 12 -57.85 -16.80 29.47
C GLY A 12 -56.41 -16.40 29.21
N ALA A 13 -55.73 -17.11 28.31
CA ALA A 13 -54.41 -16.76 27.84
C ALA A 13 -54.47 -15.45 27.04
N LEU A 14 -53.78 -14.42 27.53
CA LEU A 14 -53.32 -13.30 26.73
C LEU A 14 -51.87 -13.01 27.13
N VAL A 15 -50.98 -13.13 26.16
CA VAL A 15 -49.55 -12.79 26.27
C VAL A 15 -49.44 -11.27 26.17
N ALA A 16 -49.01 -10.62 27.26
CA ALA A 16 -48.50 -9.26 27.23
C ALA A 16 -47.54 -9.03 28.42
N LEU A 17 -46.29 -8.71 28.06
CA LEU A 17 -45.41 -7.70 28.67
C LEU A 17 -45.24 -7.73 30.19
N GLY A 18 -44.10 -8.26 30.62
CA GLY A 18 -43.49 -7.98 31.93
C GLY A 18 -42.17 -7.25 31.73
N ALA A 19 -42.21 -5.92 31.84
CA ALA A 19 -41.05 -5.12 32.15
C ALA A 19 -40.58 -5.41 33.59
N GLY A 20 -39.26 -5.37 33.80
CA GLY A 20 -38.65 -5.28 35.12
C GLY A 20 -38.02 -6.58 35.63
N GLN A 21 -36.75 -6.81 35.26
CA GLN A 21 -35.78 -7.36 36.20
C GLN A 21 -34.47 -6.60 36.05
N ALA A 22 -34.11 -5.92 37.15
CA ALA A 22 -32.84 -5.26 37.32
C ALA A 22 -31.70 -6.29 37.40
N LEU A 23 -30.74 -6.10 36.50
CA LEU A 23 -29.28 -6.13 36.73
C LEU A 23 -28.80 -6.72 38.06
N ALA A 24 -28.54 -8.02 38.06
CA ALA A 24 -27.53 -8.65 38.90
C ALA A 24 -27.22 -10.04 38.33
N GLY A 25 -26.17 -10.13 37.50
CA GLY A 25 -25.70 -11.43 37.03
C GLY A 25 -24.82 -11.40 35.79
N ALA A 26 -23.63 -10.80 35.89
CA ALA A 26 -22.44 -11.16 35.10
C ALA A 26 -21.20 -10.38 35.58
N THR A 27 -20.87 -10.45 36.87
CA THR A 27 -19.52 -10.06 37.35
C THR A 27 -18.62 -11.29 37.30
N ALA A 28 -17.93 -11.45 36.17
CA ALA A 28 -16.59 -12.06 36.01
C ALA A 28 -16.38 -12.35 34.52
N HIS A 29 -15.82 -11.39 33.78
CA HIS A 29 -14.90 -11.80 32.71
C HIS A 29 -13.81 -12.60 33.41
N ALA A 30 -13.68 -13.88 33.05
CA ALA A 30 -12.68 -14.72 33.66
C ALA A 30 -11.31 -14.07 33.44
N ALA A 31 -10.71 -13.55 34.51
CA ALA A 31 -9.30 -13.33 34.57
C ALA A 31 -8.64 -14.64 34.11
N GLN A 32 -7.90 -14.57 33.02
CA GLN A 32 -7.21 -15.72 32.46
C GLN A 32 -6.34 -16.32 33.57
N ALA A 33 -6.49 -17.63 33.81
CA ALA A 33 -5.66 -18.34 34.77
C ALA A 33 -4.17 -18.13 34.41
N PRO A 34 -3.27 -18.00 35.39
CA PRO A 34 -1.85 -17.81 35.12
C PRO A 34 -1.32 -18.98 34.28
N ALA A 35 -0.30 -18.68 33.47
CA ALA A 35 0.35 -19.55 32.50
C ALA A 35 0.63 -20.98 33.02
N GLY A 36 -0.32 -21.88 32.85
CA GLY A 36 -0.03 -23.31 32.66
C GLY A 36 0.33 -23.54 31.20
N GLU A 37 1.13 -24.57 30.90
CA GLU A 37 1.45 -25.01 29.53
C GLU A 37 0.17 -25.08 28.68
N ARG A 38 -0.09 -24.04 27.88
CA ARG A 38 -1.17 -24.06 26.91
C ARG A 38 -0.70 -24.93 25.75
N THR A 39 -1.42 -26.01 25.46
CA THR A 39 -1.14 -26.87 24.30
C THR A 39 -1.30 -26.03 23.03
N LYS A 40 -0.20 -25.78 22.31
CA LYS A 40 -0.21 -25.07 21.02
C LYS A 40 -0.89 -25.96 19.96
N ALA A 41 -1.78 -25.37 19.15
CA ALA A 41 -2.43 -26.08 18.04
C ALA A 41 -1.53 -26.11 16.78
N VAL A 42 -0.54 -25.23 16.72
CA VAL A 42 0.51 -25.18 15.70
C VAL A 42 1.89 -25.51 16.29
N ALA A 43 2.84 -25.89 15.44
CA ALA A 43 4.21 -26.12 15.86
C ALA A 43 4.82 -24.85 16.49
N ALA A 44 5.60 -25.03 17.56
CA ALA A 44 6.33 -23.93 18.16
C ALA A 44 7.49 -23.49 17.24
N THR A 45 7.53 -22.20 16.94
CA THR A 45 8.61 -21.51 16.23
C THR A 45 8.97 -20.23 17.00
N PRO A 46 10.15 -19.64 16.79
CA PRO A 46 10.50 -18.35 17.39
C PRO A 46 9.45 -17.26 17.13
N TYR A 47 8.84 -17.24 15.94
CA TYR A 47 7.84 -16.22 15.56
C TYR A 47 6.45 -16.48 16.14
N THR A 48 6.02 -17.74 16.26
CA THR A 48 4.77 -18.05 17.00
C THR A 48 4.92 -17.75 18.49
N ASP A 49 6.13 -17.90 19.05
CA ASP A 49 6.40 -17.60 20.45
C ASP A 49 6.49 -16.09 20.68
N ALA A 50 7.10 -15.35 19.75
CA ALA A 50 7.07 -13.89 19.74
C ALA A 50 5.65 -13.34 19.59
N PHE A 51 4.82 -13.94 18.73
CA PHE A 51 3.40 -13.61 18.63
C PHE A 51 2.69 -13.77 19.98
N LEU A 52 2.85 -14.93 20.63
CA LEU A 52 2.22 -15.17 21.93
C LEU A 52 2.74 -14.22 23.00
N ALA A 53 4.05 -13.93 23.02
CA ALA A 53 4.61 -12.96 23.96
C ALA A 53 4.02 -11.56 23.77
N GLN A 54 3.88 -11.11 22.53
CA GLN A 54 3.27 -9.82 22.20
C GLN A 54 1.76 -9.81 22.53
N TYR A 55 1.05 -10.90 22.22
CA TYR A 55 -0.35 -11.07 22.57
C TYR A 55 -0.56 -10.99 24.09
N GLU A 56 0.24 -11.69 24.89
CA GLU A 56 0.13 -11.65 26.35
C GLU A 56 0.41 -10.25 26.91
N LYS A 57 1.35 -9.48 26.33
CA LYS A 57 1.52 -8.06 26.70
C LYS A 57 0.27 -7.22 26.41
N ILE A 58 -0.36 -7.42 25.25
CA ILE A 58 -1.59 -6.71 24.88
C ILE A 58 -2.73 -7.08 25.83
N LYS A 59 -2.84 -8.36 26.23
CA LYS A 59 -3.92 -8.85 27.09
C LYS A 59 -3.67 -8.66 28.59
N ASP A 60 -2.45 -8.34 29.02
CA ASP A 60 -2.13 -8.08 30.42
C ASP A 60 -2.85 -6.80 30.91
N PRO A 61 -3.79 -6.90 31.86
CA PRO A 61 -4.48 -5.73 32.40
C PRO A 61 -3.52 -4.69 33.00
N ALA A 62 -2.32 -5.08 33.43
CA ALA A 62 -1.32 -4.16 33.94
C ALA A 62 -0.75 -3.21 32.86
N ASN A 63 -0.88 -3.58 31.58
CA ASN A 63 -0.41 -2.77 30.46
C ASN A 63 -1.47 -1.81 29.90
N GLY A 64 -2.73 -1.92 30.35
CA GLY A 64 -3.73 -0.86 30.13
C GLY A 64 -4.30 -0.73 28.72
N TYR A 65 -4.21 -1.75 27.85
CA TYR A 65 -4.77 -1.69 26.49
C TYR A 65 -6.30 -1.70 26.43
N PHE A 66 -6.97 -2.17 27.47
CA PHE A 66 -8.43 -2.34 27.49
C PHE A 66 -9.04 -1.52 28.62
N SER A 67 -10.19 -0.93 28.34
CA SER A 67 -11.02 -0.25 29.33
C SER A 67 -11.60 -1.23 30.35
N PRO A 68 -12.18 -0.73 31.46
CA PRO A 68 -12.88 -1.58 32.44
C PRO A 68 -14.02 -2.43 31.84
N ASP A 69 -14.59 -2.01 30.71
CA ASP A 69 -15.64 -2.74 29.98
C ASP A 69 -15.08 -3.82 29.03
N GLY A 70 -13.75 -3.98 29.00
CA GLY A 70 -13.04 -4.95 28.16
C GLY A 70 -12.96 -4.52 26.69
N ILE A 71 -13.02 -3.22 26.41
CA ILE A 71 -12.96 -2.65 25.06
C ILE A 71 -11.56 -2.07 24.84
N PRO A 72 -10.88 -2.36 23.72
CA PRO A 72 -9.54 -1.81 23.49
C PRO A 72 -9.60 -0.28 23.37
N TYR A 73 -8.70 0.42 24.05
CA TYR A 73 -8.45 1.84 23.77
C TYR A 73 -7.74 2.01 22.43
N HIS A 74 -7.73 3.23 21.90
CA HIS A 74 -6.90 3.59 20.75
C HIS A 74 -5.42 3.46 21.10
N CYS A 75 -5.03 3.96 22.28
CA CYS A 75 -3.67 3.93 22.81
C CYS A 75 -3.68 3.73 24.32
N VAL A 76 -2.63 3.11 24.87
CA VAL A 76 -2.44 3.02 26.34
C VAL A 76 -2.20 4.40 26.94
N GLU A 77 -1.46 5.25 26.24
CA GLU A 77 -1.21 6.63 26.65
C GLU A 77 -2.43 7.50 26.29
N THR A 78 -2.90 8.32 27.23
CA THR A 78 -4.09 9.17 27.11
C THR A 78 -3.87 10.41 26.23
N LEU A 79 -2.70 11.05 26.35
CA LEU A 79 -2.35 12.23 25.55
C LEU A 79 -1.86 11.84 24.16
N ILE A 80 -2.81 11.72 23.23
CA ILE A 80 -2.56 11.49 21.80
C ILE A 80 -3.68 12.11 20.96
N VAL A 81 -3.30 12.81 19.89
CA VAL A 81 -4.22 13.46 18.94
C VAL A 81 -3.74 13.18 17.51
N GLU A 82 -4.53 12.50 16.68
CA GLU A 82 -4.11 12.14 15.30
C GLU A 82 -5.25 11.76 14.35
N ALA A 83 -6.31 11.16 14.89
CA ALA A 83 -7.58 10.91 14.21
C ALA A 83 -8.71 10.88 15.27
N PRO A 84 -8.64 9.99 16.29
CA PRO A 84 -9.17 10.34 17.61
C PRO A 84 -8.33 11.47 18.22
N ASP A 85 -8.94 12.18 19.16
CA ASP A 85 -8.33 13.32 19.86
C ASP A 85 -8.07 13.03 21.35
N HIS A 86 -8.19 11.76 21.74
CA HIS A 86 -7.80 11.24 23.05
C HIS A 86 -7.45 9.74 22.97
N GLY A 87 -6.42 9.30 23.68
CA GLY A 87 -5.93 7.91 23.60
C GLY A 87 -6.90 6.87 24.16
N HIS A 88 -7.72 7.25 25.14
CA HIS A 88 -8.76 6.39 25.69
C HIS A 88 -10.12 6.55 25.00
N GLN A 89 -10.17 7.24 23.86
CA GLN A 89 -11.19 6.91 22.88
C GLN A 89 -10.87 5.54 22.27
N THR A 90 -11.81 5.00 21.51
CA THR A 90 -11.55 3.86 20.63
C THR A 90 -12.27 4.05 19.32
N THR A 91 -11.91 3.21 18.36
CA THR A 91 -12.40 3.27 17.00
C THR A 91 -12.88 1.90 16.52
N SER A 92 -13.75 1.90 15.51
CA SER A 92 -14.08 0.67 14.78
C SER A 92 -12.83 0.02 14.19
N GLU A 93 -11.80 0.81 13.86
CA GLU A 93 -10.47 0.33 13.50
C GLU A 93 -9.86 -0.54 14.62
N ALA A 94 -9.76 -0.04 15.85
CA ALA A 94 -9.23 -0.79 16.99
C ALA A 94 -10.00 -2.10 17.21
N PHE A 95 -11.34 -2.06 17.11
CA PHE A 95 -12.17 -3.28 17.15
C PHE A 95 -11.84 -4.27 16.03
N SER A 96 -11.67 -3.80 14.80
CA SER A 96 -11.36 -4.66 13.66
C SER A 96 -9.99 -5.33 13.78
N PHE A 97 -8.99 -4.61 14.31
CA PHE A 97 -7.67 -5.19 14.64
C PHE A 97 -7.75 -6.16 15.81
N TRP A 98 -8.60 -5.89 16.81
CA TRP A 98 -8.81 -6.80 17.93
C TRP A 98 -9.42 -8.12 17.47
N ILE A 99 -10.50 -8.06 16.68
CA ILE A 99 -11.13 -9.25 16.10
C ILE A 99 -10.10 -10.07 15.29
N TRP A 100 -9.21 -9.39 14.56
CA TRP A 100 -8.17 -10.07 13.79
C TRP A 100 -7.08 -10.70 14.66
N LEU A 101 -6.62 -9.99 15.69
CA LEU A 101 -5.68 -10.50 16.68
C LEU A 101 -6.19 -11.79 17.33
N GLU A 102 -7.47 -11.82 17.70
CA GLU A 102 -8.10 -12.99 18.31
C GLU A 102 -8.29 -14.15 17.31
N ALA A 103 -8.50 -13.86 16.02
CA ALA A 103 -8.49 -14.90 14.99
C ALA A 103 -7.11 -15.57 14.86
N ALA A 104 -6.03 -14.78 14.88
CA ALA A 104 -4.67 -15.30 14.85
C ALA A 104 -4.34 -16.08 16.14
N TYR A 105 -4.83 -15.63 17.29
CA TYR A 105 -4.72 -16.37 18.55
C TYR A 105 -5.41 -17.74 18.47
N GLY A 106 -6.64 -17.79 17.95
CA GLY A 106 -7.39 -19.04 17.74
C GLY A 106 -6.68 -19.99 16.78
N ARG A 107 -6.01 -19.47 15.74
CA ARG A 107 -5.15 -20.30 14.90
C ARG A 107 -3.98 -20.90 15.66
N VAL A 108 -3.25 -20.11 16.43
CA VAL A 108 -2.03 -20.57 17.12
C VAL A 108 -2.34 -21.53 18.27
N THR A 109 -3.46 -21.31 18.97
CA THR A 109 -3.80 -22.03 20.22
C THR A 109 -4.91 -23.07 20.07
N GLY A 110 -5.76 -22.94 19.04
CA GLY A 110 -7.00 -23.70 18.90
C GLY A 110 -8.15 -23.16 19.75
N ASP A 111 -7.92 -22.11 20.54
CA ASP A 111 -8.95 -21.47 21.38
C ASP A 111 -9.64 -20.33 20.63
N TRP A 112 -10.87 -20.59 20.20
CA TRP A 112 -11.70 -19.65 19.45
C TRP A 112 -12.64 -18.82 20.35
N GLY A 113 -12.61 -19.02 21.67
CA GLY A 113 -13.41 -18.25 22.63
C GLY A 113 -13.16 -16.74 22.54
N PRO A 114 -11.89 -16.28 22.57
CA PRO A 114 -11.58 -14.86 22.44
C PRO A 114 -12.07 -14.21 21.14
N PHE A 115 -12.01 -14.91 20.01
CA PHE A 115 -12.51 -14.41 18.72
C PHE A 115 -14.02 -14.15 18.76
N ASN A 116 -14.79 -15.08 19.33
CA ASN A 116 -16.23 -14.91 19.49
C ASN A 116 -16.56 -13.80 20.50
N GLY A 117 -15.80 -13.73 21.61
CA GLY A 117 -15.97 -12.68 22.62
C GLY A 117 -15.69 -11.27 22.10
N ALA A 118 -14.73 -11.10 21.19
CA ALA A 118 -14.48 -9.81 20.52
C ALA A 118 -15.68 -9.39 19.64
N TRP A 119 -16.25 -10.33 18.87
CA TRP A 119 -17.47 -10.07 18.08
C TRP A 119 -18.69 -9.74 18.93
N GLU A 120 -18.92 -10.49 20.02
CA GLU A 120 -20.01 -10.21 20.97
C GLU A 120 -19.83 -8.84 21.64
N THR A 121 -18.58 -8.46 21.91
CA THR A 121 -18.26 -7.12 22.44
C THR A 121 -18.56 -6.04 21.40
N ALA A 122 -18.18 -6.23 20.14
CA ALA A 122 -18.50 -5.28 19.07
C ALA A 122 -20.02 -5.10 18.91
N GLU A 123 -20.80 -6.18 18.89
CA GLU A 123 -22.27 -6.12 18.77
C GLU A 123 -22.96 -5.40 19.93
N ARG A 124 -22.43 -5.53 21.16
CA ARG A 124 -23.06 -4.89 22.34
C ARG A 124 -22.63 -3.43 22.55
N SER A 125 -21.53 -3.00 21.94
CA SER A 125 -20.89 -1.73 22.28
C SER A 125 -20.76 -0.77 21.09
N ILE A 126 -20.07 -1.15 20.01
CA ILE A 126 -19.76 -0.22 18.92
C ILE A 126 -20.74 -0.28 17.74
N ILE A 127 -21.47 -1.39 17.59
CA ILE A 127 -22.61 -1.48 16.67
C ILE A 127 -23.84 -0.97 17.42
N PRO A 128 -24.47 0.15 17.01
CA PRO A 128 -25.61 0.71 17.75
C PRO A 128 -26.77 -0.30 17.84
N PRO A 129 -27.21 -0.75 19.02
CA PRO A 129 -28.40 -1.58 19.17
C PRO A 129 -29.67 -0.80 18.81
N HIS A 130 -30.80 -1.49 18.65
CA HIS A 130 -32.07 -0.85 18.27
C HIS A 130 -32.48 0.32 19.19
N ALA A 131 -32.21 0.25 20.49
CA ALA A 131 -32.51 1.34 21.43
C ALA A 131 -31.83 2.67 21.05
N ASP A 132 -30.66 2.59 20.42
CA ASP A 132 -29.83 3.73 20.03
C ASP A 132 -30.19 4.24 18.62
N GLN A 133 -30.90 3.44 17.82
CA GLN A 133 -31.35 3.79 16.48
C GLN A 133 -32.86 3.54 16.27
N ALA A 134 -33.66 3.83 17.32
CA ALA A 134 -35.04 3.36 17.46
C ALA A 134 -36.01 3.85 16.36
N SER A 135 -35.72 4.99 15.72
CA SER A 135 -36.58 5.55 14.66
C SER A 135 -36.22 5.06 13.25
N SER A 136 -35.32 4.08 13.10
CA SER A 136 -34.92 3.52 11.80
C SER A 136 -36.11 3.05 10.95
N GLY A 137 -37.21 2.63 11.58
CA GLY A 137 -38.47 2.28 10.90
C GLY A 137 -39.17 3.44 10.17
N SER A 138 -38.76 4.69 10.42
CA SER A 138 -39.29 5.90 9.74
C SER A 138 -38.53 6.26 8.47
N TYR A 139 -37.49 5.49 8.11
CA TYR A 139 -36.66 5.75 6.93
C TYR A 139 -37.46 5.55 5.63
N ASN A 140 -37.30 6.47 4.68
CA ASN A 140 -37.92 6.40 3.36
C ASN A 140 -36.84 6.23 2.27
N PRO A 141 -36.69 5.03 1.68
CA PRO A 141 -35.69 4.78 0.62
C PRO A 141 -35.91 5.61 -0.65
N GLY A 142 -37.13 6.12 -0.88
CA GLY A 142 -37.43 7.01 -2.01
C GLY A 142 -37.03 8.47 -1.78
N SER A 143 -36.63 8.82 -0.55
CA SER A 143 -36.14 10.15 -0.15
C SER A 143 -35.13 9.97 0.99
N PRO A 144 -33.95 9.42 0.70
CA PRO A 144 -33.05 8.86 1.71
C PRO A 144 -32.40 9.92 2.61
N ALA A 145 -32.23 11.15 2.13
CA ALA A 145 -31.72 12.29 2.90
C ALA A 145 -32.16 13.61 2.25
N THR A 146 -31.90 14.73 2.93
CA THR A 146 -31.96 16.08 2.33
C THR A 146 -30.54 16.59 2.14
N TYR A 147 -30.27 17.21 0.99
CA TYR A 147 -28.94 17.69 0.64
C TYR A 147 -28.49 18.88 1.51
N ALA A 148 -27.22 18.88 1.89
CA ALA A 148 -26.47 20.05 2.34
C ALA A 148 -25.09 20.00 1.67
N PRO A 149 -24.58 21.12 1.12
CA PRO A 149 -23.24 21.16 0.52
C PRO A 149 -22.16 20.97 1.59
N GLU A 150 -21.07 20.29 1.27
CA GLU A 150 -19.84 20.48 2.02
C GLU A 150 -19.16 21.77 1.61
N HIS A 151 -18.29 22.28 2.48
CA HIS A 151 -17.46 23.44 2.20
C HIS A 151 -16.02 23.11 2.61
N PRO A 152 -15.00 23.53 1.85
CA PRO A 152 -13.62 23.30 2.27
C PRO A 152 -13.30 23.94 3.62
N GLU A 153 -13.74 25.17 3.84
CA GLU A 153 -13.41 25.97 5.03
C GLU A 153 -14.40 25.74 6.18
N VAL A 154 -13.88 25.45 7.38
CA VAL A 154 -14.65 25.24 8.62
C VAL A 154 -15.59 26.42 8.93
N SER A 155 -15.16 27.64 8.58
CA SER A 155 -15.91 28.89 8.81
C SER A 155 -17.22 29.00 8.01
N SER A 156 -17.39 28.15 6.99
CA SER A 156 -18.61 28.11 6.15
C SER A 156 -19.74 27.30 6.79
N TYR A 157 -19.51 26.69 7.95
CA TYR A 157 -20.51 25.93 8.70
C TYR A 157 -21.20 26.81 9.76
N PRO A 158 -22.49 26.56 10.07
CA PRO A 158 -23.31 25.41 9.65
C PRO A 158 -23.73 25.44 8.17
N SER A 159 -23.70 24.27 7.51
CA SER A 159 -24.11 24.13 6.11
C SER A 159 -25.62 24.02 5.97
N GLN A 160 -26.22 24.87 5.14
CA GLN A 160 -27.67 24.99 5.01
C GLN A 160 -28.28 23.82 4.23
N LEU A 161 -29.30 23.17 4.81
CA LEU A 161 -30.13 22.19 4.08
C LEU A 161 -30.84 22.85 2.91
N ASP A 162 -30.77 22.22 1.74
CA ASP A 162 -31.43 22.66 0.51
C ASP A 162 -32.34 21.54 -0.04
N PRO A 163 -33.66 21.59 0.24
CA PRO A 163 -34.62 20.62 -0.29
C PRO A 163 -34.89 20.79 -1.79
N GLY A 164 -34.37 21.85 -2.43
CA GLY A 164 -34.47 22.07 -3.86
C GLY A 164 -33.50 21.22 -4.69
N VAL A 165 -32.47 20.65 -4.05
CA VAL A 165 -31.50 19.76 -4.71
C VAL A 165 -32.04 18.32 -4.76
N PRO A 166 -32.19 17.71 -5.95
CA PRO A 166 -32.70 16.34 -6.06
C PRO A 166 -31.76 15.32 -5.41
N VAL A 167 -32.32 14.35 -4.68
CA VAL A 167 -31.59 13.21 -4.10
C VAL A 167 -32.05 11.92 -4.80
N GLY A 168 -31.16 10.95 -4.97
CA GLY A 168 -31.50 9.65 -5.59
C GLY A 168 -32.30 8.73 -4.68
N GLN A 169 -32.56 7.52 -5.16
CA GLN A 169 -33.20 6.46 -4.38
C GLN A 169 -32.16 5.52 -3.77
N ASP A 170 -32.42 5.05 -2.55
CA ASP A 170 -31.67 3.95 -1.93
C ASP A 170 -32.23 2.61 -2.41
N PRO A 171 -31.47 1.82 -3.21
CA PRO A 171 -31.97 0.58 -3.79
C PRO A 171 -31.78 -0.64 -2.88
N ILE A 172 -31.06 -0.53 -1.75
CA ILE A 172 -30.69 -1.68 -0.90
C ILE A 172 -31.46 -1.76 0.42
N ALA A 173 -32.03 -0.67 0.92
CA ALA A 173 -32.74 -0.69 2.20
C ALA A 173 -33.85 -1.74 2.30
N ALA A 174 -34.68 -1.87 1.25
CA ALA A 174 -35.80 -2.81 1.27
C ALA A 174 -35.36 -4.29 1.25
N GLU A 175 -34.27 -4.61 0.53
CA GLU A 175 -33.75 -5.98 0.54
C GLU A 175 -33.01 -6.31 1.84
N LEU A 176 -32.27 -5.36 2.42
CA LEU A 176 -31.65 -5.51 3.74
C LEU A 176 -32.72 -5.77 4.82
N ALA A 177 -33.78 -4.97 4.82
CA ALA A 177 -34.89 -5.14 5.75
C ALA A 177 -35.61 -6.49 5.57
N SER A 178 -35.77 -6.94 4.32
CA SER A 178 -36.33 -8.25 4.01
C SER A 178 -35.42 -9.40 4.46
N ALA A 179 -34.10 -9.22 4.32
CA ALA A 179 -33.11 -10.22 4.72
C ALA A 179 -33.01 -10.35 6.25
N TYR A 180 -33.04 -9.23 6.99
CA TYR A 180 -32.72 -9.20 8.41
C TYR A 180 -33.89 -8.87 9.33
N GLY A 181 -35.07 -8.54 8.80
CA GLY A 181 -36.30 -8.31 9.55
C GLY A 181 -36.32 -6.99 10.35
N THR A 182 -35.41 -6.07 10.06
CA THR A 182 -35.31 -4.77 10.73
C THR A 182 -34.82 -3.69 9.75
N MET A 183 -35.17 -2.44 10.03
CA MET A 183 -34.56 -1.28 9.35
C MET A 183 -33.27 -0.83 10.05
N ASP A 184 -32.89 -1.39 11.20
CA ASP A 184 -31.64 -1.02 11.86
C ASP A 184 -30.44 -1.32 10.96
N VAL A 185 -29.40 -0.49 11.06
CA VAL A 185 -28.13 -0.68 10.35
C VAL A 185 -27.21 -1.53 11.21
N TYR A 186 -26.62 -2.57 10.62
CA TYR A 186 -25.62 -3.42 11.26
C TYR A 186 -24.23 -3.12 10.72
N GLY A 187 -23.61 -2.08 11.27
CA GLY A 187 -22.22 -1.70 11.02
C GLY A 187 -21.69 -0.90 12.21
N MET A 188 -20.38 -0.90 12.39
CA MET A 188 -19.78 -0.23 13.55
C MET A 188 -19.91 1.29 13.40
N HIS A 189 -20.25 1.99 14.48
CA HIS A 189 -19.95 3.40 14.56
C HIS A 189 -18.43 3.60 14.68
N TRP A 190 -17.87 4.68 14.15
CA TRP A 190 -16.43 4.81 14.05
C TRP A 190 -15.71 5.24 15.33
N LEU A 191 -16.36 5.99 16.26
CA LEU A 191 -15.69 6.57 17.43
C LEU A 191 -16.48 6.39 18.73
N MET A 192 -15.78 6.07 19.81
CA MET A 192 -16.34 6.02 21.16
C MET A 192 -15.36 6.63 22.16
N ASP A 193 -15.90 7.25 23.20
CA ASP A 193 -15.19 7.71 24.38
C ASP A 193 -15.38 6.67 25.49
N LEU A 194 -14.35 5.87 25.81
CA LEU A 194 -14.51 4.71 26.68
C LEU A 194 -14.53 5.04 28.17
N ASP A 195 -13.88 6.14 28.54
CA ASP A 195 -13.82 6.61 29.92
C ASP A 195 -14.84 7.73 30.20
N ASN A 196 -15.64 8.08 29.19
CA ASN A 196 -16.57 9.21 29.20
C ASN A 196 -15.85 10.51 29.60
N VAL A 197 -14.62 10.71 29.12
CA VAL A 197 -13.81 11.88 29.41
C VAL A 197 -14.48 13.16 28.91
N TYR A 198 -15.29 13.09 27.83
CA TYR A 198 -16.10 14.21 27.37
C TYR A 198 -17.38 14.39 28.18
N GLY A 199 -17.86 13.35 28.87
CA GLY A 199 -18.99 13.44 29.79
C GLY A 199 -20.37 13.42 29.12
N TYR A 200 -20.50 12.98 27.87
CA TYR A 200 -21.81 12.92 27.20
C TYR A 200 -22.70 11.79 27.73
N GLY A 201 -22.11 10.66 28.14
CA GLY A 201 -22.84 9.52 28.69
C GLY A 201 -23.80 8.85 27.70
N ASN A 202 -23.47 8.85 26.40
CA ASN A 202 -24.22 8.14 25.36
C ASN A 202 -23.94 6.64 25.40
N THR A 203 -24.28 6.02 26.52
CA THR A 203 -23.94 4.63 26.80
C THR A 203 -24.68 3.70 25.83
N PRO A 204 -23.97 2.77 25.17
CA PRO A 204 -24.59 1.81 24.27
C PRO A 204 -25.81 1.10 24.88
N GLY A 205 -26.91 1.06 24.14
CA GLY A 205 -28.18 0.45 24.52
C GLY A 205 -29.11 1.34 25.33
N THR A 206 -28.74 2.58 25.64
CA THR A 206 -29.57 3.47 26.47
C THR A 206 -30.43 4.45 25.67
N GLY A 207 -30.06 4.76 24.41
CA GLY A 207 -30.72 5.77 23.59
C GLY A 207 -30.73 7.17 24.20
N GLY A 208 -29.86 7.45 25.18
CA GLY A 208 -29.90 8.65 26.00
C GLY A 208 -28.54 9.35 26.13
N GLN A 209 -28.56 10.56 26.71
CA GLN A 209 -27.41 11.31 27.20
C GLN A 209 -27.41 11.21 28.73
N ASN A 210 -26.56 10.36 29.33
CA ASN A 210 -26.55 10.20 30.79
C ASN A 210 -25.64 11.21 31.51
N GLY A 211 -24.90 12.02 30.76
CA GLY A 211 -23.95 12.98 31.30
C GLY A 211 -22.67 12.33 31.86
N PRO A 212 -21.90 13.08 32.66
CA PRO A 212 -20.64 12.59 33.21
C PRO A 212 -20.83 11.40 34.15
N GLY A 213 -19.97 10.39 34.01
CA GLY A 213 -20.03 9.13 34.76
C GLY A 213 -19.18 8.04 34.12
N PRO A 214 -19.03 6.86 34.75
CA PRO A 214 -18.23 5.79 34.17
C PRO A 214 -18.94 5.11 32.98
N GLY A 215 -18.15 4.61 32.03
CA GLY A 215 -18.60 3.72 30.97
C GLY A 215 -18.54 4.33 29.58
N ALA A 216 -18.49 3.48 28.56
CA ALA A 216 -18.32 3.92 27.18
C ALA A 216 -19.48 4.81 26.68
N SER A 217 -19.15 5.80 25.86
CA SER A 217 -20.07 6.77 25.28
C SER A 217 -19.86 6.89 23.77
N PHE A 218 -20.92 6.82 22.98
CA PHE A 218 -20.85 7.13 21.56
C PHE A 218 -20.68 8.64 21.31
N ILE A 219 -19.64 9.00 20.57
CA ILE A 219 -19.31 10.38 20.23
C ILE A 219 -18.92 10.51 18.76
N ASN A 220 -18.90 11.72 18.23
CA ASN A 220 -18.33 12.00 16.93
C ASN A 220 -17.49 13.29 17.01
N SER A 221 -16.73 13.60 15.96
CA SER A 221 -15.92 14.81 15.83
C SER A 221 -16.11 15.45 14.45
N TYR A 222 -15.43 14.97 13.42
CA TYR A 222 -15.43 15.54 12.06
C TYR A 222 -16.83 15.74 11.47
N GLN A 223 -17.14 16.96 11.06
CA GLN A 223 -18.41 17.37 10.42
C GLN A 223 -18.28 18.56 9.45
N ARG A 224 -17.13 19.27 9.42
CA ARG A 224 -17.01 20.60 8.82
C ARG A 224 -15.98 20.70 7.68
N GLY A 225 -15.99 19.70 6.82
CA GLY A 225 -15.35 19.76 5.51
C GLY A 225 -13.87 19.45 5.51
N SER A 226 -13.23 19.68 4.37
CA SER A 226 -11.89 19.12 4.10
C SER A 226 -10.74 19.79 4.83
N GLN A 227 -10.91 21.03 5.30
CA GLN A 227 -9.92 21.71 6.14
C GLN A 227 -10.17 21.51 7.64
N GLU A 228 -11.22 20.81 8.08
CA GLU A 228 -11.37 20.50 9.51
C GLU A 228 -10.38 19.40 9.90
N SER A 229 -9.21 19.79 10.40
CA SER A 229 -8.27 18.85 11.02
C SER A 229 -8.80 18.34 12.37
N VAL A 230 -8.13 17.32 12.92
CA VAL A 230 -8.43 16.81 14.27
C VAL A 230 -8.42 17.90 15.35
N TRP A 231 -7.57 18.92 15.17
CA TRP A 231 -7.38 20.06 16.07
C TRP A 231 -8.53 21.07 16.03
N GLU A 232 -9.34 21.03 14.98
CA GLU A 232 -10.37 22.04 14.75
C GLU A 232 -11.76 21.54 15.12
N THR A 233 -11.91 20.27 15.48
CA THR A 233 -13.21 19.66 15.79
C THR A 233 -13.83 20.17 17.10
N ILE A 234 -15.17 20.22 17.14
CA ILE A 234 -15.97 20.38 18.36
C ILE A 234 -16.65 19.03 18.63
N PRO A 235 -16.10 18.16 19.51
CA PRO A 235 -16.65 16.82 19.75
C PRO A 235 -18.09 16.87 20.22
N GLN A 236 -18.90 15.92 19.77
CA GLN A 236 -20.35 15.96 19.91
C GLN A 236 -20.93 14.57 20.22
N PRO A 237 -22.06 14.51 20.94
CA PRO A 237 -22.74 13.24 21.16
C PRO A 237 -23.44 12.75 19.88
N THR A 238 -23.46 11.43 19.67
CA THR A 238 -24.20 10.80 18.56
C THR A 238 -25.71 10.96 18.72
N THR A 239 -26.23 10.69 19.90
CA THR A 239 -27.59 11.05 20.35
C THR A 239 -27.55 12.46 20.91
N ASP A 240 -28.15 13.44 20.25
CA ASP A 240 -28.29 14.82 20.68
C ASP A 240 -29.68 15.10 21.27
N LEU A 241 -29.76 15.23 22.60
CA LEU A 241 -30.99 15.54 23.34
C LEU A 241 -31.11 17.01 23.78
N PHE A 242 -30.14 17.85 23.37
CA PHE A 242 -30.01 19.26 23.76
C PHE A 242 -29.72 19.44 25.26
N GLU A 243 -29.06 18.47 25.91
CA GLU A 243 -28.68 18.61 27.32
C GLU A 243 -27.39 19.43 27.49
N PHE A 244 -26.49 19.34 26.51
CA PHE A 244 -25.21 20.04 26.44
C PHE A 244 -25.11 20.81 25.12
N GLY A 245 -24.10 21.68 24.99
CA GLY A 245 -23.97 22.56 23.82
C GLY A 245 -24.85 23.81 23.95
N GLY A 246 -25.38 24.28 22.82
CA GLY A 246 -26.28 25.44 22.74
C GLY A 246 -27.77 25.07 22.89
N PRO A 247 -28.70 25.99 22.58
CA PRO A 247 -30.14 25.74 22.66
C PRO A 247 -30.66 24.58 21.81
N ASN A 248 -29.93 24.24 20.73
CA ASN A 248 -30.22 23.14 19.81
C ASN A 248 -29.19 22.00 19.92
N GLY A 249 -28.56 21.85 21.09
CA GLY A 249 -27.44 20.96 21.27
C GLY A 249 -26.23 21.43 20.49
N TYR A 250 -25.66 20.54 19.69
CA TYR A 250 -24.51 20.81 18.81
C TYR A 250 -24.93 20.94 17.34
N LEU A 251 -26.20 20.69 17.01
CA LEU A 251 -26.64 20.51 15.62
C LEU A 251 -26.42 21.73 14.73
N ASP A 252 -26.66 22.94 15.27
CA ASP A 252 -26.56 24.21 14.56
C ASP A 252 -25.12 24.75 14.44
N LEU A 253 -24.12 23.98 14.91
CA LEU A 253 -22.72 24.16 14.52
C LEU A 253 -22.42 23.55 13.16
N PHE A 254 -23.19 22.52 12.76
CA PHE A 254 -22.87 21.67 11.61
C PHE A 254 -23.87 21.83 10.47
N VAL A 255 -25.17 21.83 10.77
CA VAL A 255 -26.23 21.86 9.75
C VAL A 255 -27.21 23.00 10.03
N GLY A 256 -27.44 23.84 9.03
CA GLY A 256 -28.41 24.93 9.07
C GLY A 256 -29.79 24.42 8.71
N ASP A 257 -30.77 24.60 9.60
CA ASP A 257 -32.16 24.23 9.38
C ASP A 257 -33.11 25.29 9.97
N ALA A 258 -34.35 25.33 9.48
CA ALA A 258 -35.40 26.21 9.98
C ALA A 258 -35.84 25.84 11.41
N SER A 259 -35.63 24.59 11.82
CA SER A 259 -35.91 24.10 13.17
C SER A 259 -35.08 22.85 13.50
N TYR A 260 -34.74 22.66 14.77
CA TYR A 260 -33.93 21.53 15.22
C TYR A 260 -34.74 20.55 16.05
N ALA A 261 -34.51 19.25 15.82
CA ALA A 261 -35.11 18.16 16.56
C ALA A 261 -34.03 17.30 17.22
N ARG A 262 -34.33 16.80 18.42
CA ARG A 262 -33.49 15.82 19.10
C ARG A 262 -33.39 14.57 18.23
N GLN A 263 -32.18 14.08 18.05
CA GLN A 263 -31.87 13.08 17.04
C GLN A 263 -30.68 12.23 17.44
N TRP A 264 -30.52 11.09 16.78
CA TRP A 264 -29.35 10.23 16.86
C TRP A 264 -28.72 10.13 15.47
N LYS A 265 -27.40 9.97 15.40
CA LYS A 265 -26.63 9.84 14.17
C LYS A 265 -25.35 9.02 14.38
N TYR A 266 -25.04 8.16 13.43
CA TYR A 266 -23.85 7.33 13.43
C TYR A 266 -23.17 7.38 12.06
N THR A 267 -21.85 7.33 12.09
CA THR A 267 -20.99 7.26 10.91
C THR A 267 -20.17 5.98 10.98
N ASN A 268 -20.13 5.22 9.89
CA ASN A 268 -19.27 4.05 9.73
C ASN A 268 -17.92 4.44 9.11
N ALA A 269 -16.87 3.71 9.48
CA ALA A 269 -15.58 3.69 8.77
C ALA A 269 -15.48 2.38 7.95
N PRO A 270 -15.70 2.43 6.60
CA PRO A 270 -15.82 1.24 5.77
C PRO A 270 -14.58 0.35 5.72
N ASP A 271 -13.39 0.94 5.90
CA ASP A 271 -12.13 0.19 5.95
C ASP A 271 -12.08 -0.76 7.16
N ALA A 272 -12.64 -0.33 8.31
CA ALA A 272 -12.68 -1.11 9.55
C ALA A 272 -13.68 -2.27 9.47
N ASP A 273 -14.90 -2.03 8.99
CA ASP A 273 -15.88 -3.10 8.77
C ASP A 273 -15.36 -4.12 7.74
N ALA A 274 -14.69 -3.65 6.67
CA ALA A 274 -14.04 -4.54 5.71
C ALA A 274 -12.90 -5.35 6.33
N ARG A 275 -12.09 -4.76 7.23
CA ARG A 275 -11.02 -5.46 7.97
C ARG A 275 -11.61 -6.52 8.91
N ALA A 276 -12.74 -6.27 9.55
CA ALA A 276 -13.44 -7.27 10.38
C ALA A 276 -13.95 -8.46 9.56
N VAL A 277 -14.45 -8.22 8.33
CA VAL A 277 -14.79 -9.29 7.39
C VAL A 277 -13.57 -10.11 6.96
N GLN A 278 -12.46 -9.44 6.65
CA GLN A 278 -11.19 -10.08 6.35
C GLN A 278 -10.70 -10.97 7.51
N ALA A 279 -10.79 -10.49 8.75
CA ALA A 279 -10.48 -11.27 9.94
C ALA A 279 -11.36 -12.52 10.08
N ALA A 280 -12.67 -12.40 9.82
CA ALA A 280 -13.61 -13.52 9.87
C ALA A 280 -13.31 -14.59 8.81
N TYR A 281 -12.85 -14.20 7.61
CA TYR A 281 -12.36 -15.16 6.62
C TYR A 281 -11.18 -15.98 7.14
N TRP A 282 -10.20 -15.32 7.75
CA TRP A 282 -9.03 -16.02 8.29
C TRP A 282 -9.41 -16.93 9.46
N ALA A 283 -10.27 -16.46 10.38
CA ALA A 283 -10.81 -17.29 11.44
C ALA A 283 -11.51 -18.54 10.89
N LEU A 284 -12.38 -18.39 9.89
CA LEU A 284 -13.04 -19.52 9.22
C LEU A 284 -12.03 -20.50 8.62
N THR A 285 -11.05 -19.98 7.88
CA THR A 285 -10.04 -20.79 7.17
C THR A 285 -9.19 -21.59 8.16
N TRP A 286 -8.69 -20.93 9.19
CA TRP A 286 -7.85 -21.54 10.21
C TRP A 286 -8.63 -22.48 11.13
N ALA A 287 -9.86 -22.12 11.54
CA ALA A 287 -10.72 -23.02 12.31
C ALA A 287 -11.06 -24.27 11.50
N ARG A 288 -11.35 -24.13 10.20
CA ARG A 288 -11.60 -25.27 9.31
C ARG A 288 -10.37 -26.18 9.18
N ALA A 289 -9.16 -25.62 9.10
CA ALA A 289 -7.94 -26.41 9.08
C ALA A 289 -7.74 -27.24 10.37
N GLN A 290 -8.32 -26.79 11.48
CA GLN A 290 -8.32 -27.51 12.77
C GLN A 290 -9.54 -28.42 12.98
N GLY A 291 -10.53 -28.43 12.06
CA GLY A 291 -11.82 -29.11 12.25
C GLY A 291 -12.76 -28.43 13.26
N ASN A 292 -12.54 -27.13 13.50
CA ASN A 292 -13.22 -26.28 14.48
C ASN A 292 -14.12 -25.21 13.84
N GLU A 293 -14.45 -25.32 12.54
CA GLU A 293 -15.22 -24.29 11.83
C GLU A 293 -16.60 -24.01 12.44
N SER A 294 -17.21 -25.00 13.10
CA SER A 294 -18.48 -24.83 13.81
C SER A 294 -18.37 -23.89 15.01
N LEU A 295 -17.18 -23.74 15.60
CA LEU A 295 -16.94 -22.85 16.74
C LEU A 295 -16.96 -21.38 16.36
N VAL A 296 -16.69 -21.04 15.10
CA VAL A 296 -16.63 -19.64 14.61
C VAL A 296 -17.81 -19.25 13.72
N ALA A 297 -18.68 -20.21 13.38
CA ALA A 297 -19.72 -20.05 12.36
C ALA A 297 -20.69 -18.87 12.63
N GLU A 298 -21.04 -18.60 13.89
CA GLU A 298 -21.92 -17.49 14.24
C GLU A 298 -21.26 -16.13 13.99
N SER A 299 -20.01 -15.96 14.44
CA SER A 299 -19.22 -14.75 14.21
C SER A 299 -18.92 -14.53 12.72
N VAL A 300 -18.73 -15.60 11.95
CA VAL A 300 -18.61 -15.53 10.48
C VAL A 300 -19.93 -15.08 9.84
N ALA A 301 -21.09 -15.55 10.32
CA ALA A 301 -22.38 -15.08 9.84
C ALA A 301 -22.65 -13.60 10.20
N ARG A 302 -22.16 -13.13 11.35
CA ARG A 302 -22.16 -11.70 11.73
C ARG A 302 -21.32 -10.87 10.76
N ALA A 303 -20.13 -11.35 10.38
CA ALA A 303 -19.31 -10.70 9.36
C ALA A 303 -20.01 -10.65 7.99
N ALA A 304 -20.69 -11.72 7.57
CA ALA A 304 -21.49 -11.71 6.34
C ALA A 304 -22.62 -10.68 6.37
N LYS A 305 -23.27 -10.50 7.54
CA LYS A 305 -24.28 -9.45 7.76
C LYS A 305 -23.66 -8.06 7.69
N MET A 306 -22.53 -7.82 8.35
CA MET A 306 -21.78 -6.56 8.27
C MET A 306 -21.43 -6.22 6.82
N GLY A 307 -20.91 -7.18 6.06
CA GLY A 307 -20.64 -7.04 4.63
C GLY A 307 -21.89 -6.73 3.78
N ASP A 308 -23.10 -7.08 4.23
CA ASP A 308 -24.33 -6.71 3.54
C ASP A 308 -24.63 -5.21 3.66
N TYR A 309 -24.52 -4.67 4.88
CA TYR A 309 -24.75 -3.23 5.17
C TYR A 309 -23.60 -2.35 4.68
N LEU A 310 -22.36 -2.86 4.68
CA LEU A 310 -21.18 -2.17 4.16
C LEU A 310 -21.32 -1.75 2.69
N ARG A 311 -22.27 -2.34 1.94
CA ARG A 311 -22.61 -1.87 0.59
C ARG A 311 -23.10 -0.43 0.54
N TYR A 312 -23.54 0.17 1.66
CA TYR A 312 -23.81 1.61 1.72
C TYR A 312 -22.59 2.47 1.37
N ALA A 313 -21.37 2.00 1.66
CA ALA A 313 -20.13 2.65 1.26
C ALA A 313 -19.87 2.64 -0.26
N MET A 314 -20.69 1.93 -1.04
CA MET A 314 -20.55 1.85 -2.49
C MET A 314 -21.38 2.88 -3.25
N PHE A 315 -22.14 3.72 -2.55
CA PHE A 315 -23.06 4.69 -3.14
C PHE A 315 -22.59 6.12 -2.92
N ASP A 316 -22.85 6.97 -3.91
CA ASP A 316 -22.76 8.42 -3.75
C ASP A 316 -23.52 8.91 -2.51
N LYS A 317 -22.98 9.95 -1.85
CA LYS A 317 -23.52 10.54 -0.62
C LYS A 317 -25.03 10.75 -0.64
N TYR A 318 -25.55 11.36 -1.70
CA TYR A 318 -26.98 11.64 -1.86
C TYR A 318 -27.59 10.80 -2.98
N PHE A 319 -27.02 9.62 -3.23
CA PHE A 319 -27.45 8.68 -4.26
C PHE A 319 -27.54 9.35 -5.64
N LYS A 320 -26.69 10.34 -5.93
CA LYS A 320 -26.58 10.92 -7.28
C LYS A 320 -26.00 9.91 -8.25
N GLN A 321 -26.33 10.06 -9.53
CA GLN A 321 -25.74 9.23 -10.56
C GLN A 321 -24.21 9.40 -10.58
N ILE A 322 -23.49 8.30 -10.80
CA ILE A 322 -22.03 8.31 -10.93
C ILE A 322 -21.62 8.88 -12.29
N GLY A 323 -20.67 9.81 -12.25
CA GLY A 323 -20.05 10.43 -13.42
C GLY A 323 -20.82 11.64 -13.94
N ASP A 324 -20.07 12.62 -14.48
CA ASP A 324 -20.59 13.88 -15.04
C ASP A 324 -21.50 14.67 -14.07
N CYS A 325 -21.16 14.62 -12.78
CA CYS A 325 -21.90 15.24 -11.69
C CYS A 325 -21.22 16.57 -11.27
N ASP A 326 -21.44 17.64 -12.04
CA ASP A 326 -20.71 18.92 -11.93
C ASP A 326 -21.58 20.12 -11.47
N SER A 327 -22.82 19.84 -11.07
CA SER A 327 -23.74 20.80 -10.46
C SER A 327 -24.71 20.08 -9.51
N PRO A 328 -25.02 20.61 -8.31
CA PRO A 328 -25.95 19.94 -7.39
C PRO A 328 -27.35 19.80 -7.98
N THR A 329 -27.86 20.82 -8.68
CA THR A 329 -29.17 20.77 -9.34
C THR A 329 -29.13 20.13 -10.73
N GLY A 330 -27.99 20.18 -11.41
CA GLY A 330 -27.82 19.60 -12.75
C GLY A 330 -27.52 18.09 -12.72
N CYS A 331 -26.87 17.62 -11.66
CA CYS A 331 -26.50 16.23 -11.50
C CYS A 331 -27.75 15.36 -11.26
N PRO A 332 -28.01 14.35 -12.12
CA PRO A 332 -29.19 13.51 -12.02
C PRO A 332 -29.27 12.75 -10.70
N ALA A 333 -30.49 12.67 -10.15
CA ALA A 333 -30.82 11.74 -9.08
C ALA A 333 -30.65 10.30 -9.59
N GLY A 334 -29.93 9.45 -8.85
CA GLY A 334 -29.71 8.07 -9.22
C GLY A 334 -30.99 7.23 -9.11
N THR A 335 -31.09 6.20 -9.96
CA THR A 335 -32.18 5.22 -9.95
C THR A 335 -31.60 3.82 -9.99
N GLY A 336 -32.08 2.92 -9.12
CA GLY A 336 -31.51 1.59 -9.01
C GLY A 336 -30.02 1.67 -8.66
N ARG A 337 -29.14 1.13 -9.51
CA ARG A 337 -27.70 1.02 -9.25
C ARG A 337 -26.86 2.12 -9.90
N THR A 338 -27.47 3.14 -10.53
CA THR A 338 -26.72 4.18 -11.25
C THR A 338 -25.93 5.12 -10.33
N SER A 339 -26.24 5.12 -9.02
CA SER A 339 -25.51 5.85 -7.98
C SER A 339 -24.45 5.01 -7.27
N GLN A 340 -24.24 3.76 -7.69
CA GLN A 340 -23.26 2.87 -7.07
C GLN A 340 -21.93 2.95 -7.81
N HIS A 341 -20.89 3.49 -7.17
CA HIS A 341 -19.52 3.53 -7.70
C HIS A 341 -18.75 2.23 -7.43
N TYR A 342 -19.24 1.36 -6.52
CA TYR A 342 -18.67 0.04 -6.19
C TYR A 342 -17.28 0.06 -5.53
N LEU A 343 -16.86 1.21 -5.01
CA LEU A 343 -15.66 1.32 -4.16
C LEU A 343 -16.07 1.35 -2.69
N LEU A 344 -15.12 1.18 -1.77
CA LEU A 344 -15.33 1.56 -0.38
C LEU A 344 -15.05 3.07 -0.26
N SER A 345 -16.09 3.87 -0.08
CA SER A 345 -16.00 5.31 0.17
C SER A 345 -15.43 5.61 1.56
N TRP A 346 -15.26 6.89 1.90
CA TRP A 346 -14.73 7.29 3.21
C TRP A 346 -15.67 6.95 4.36
N TYR A 347 -16.98 7.05 4.12
CA TYR A 347 -18.00 6.71 5.09
C TYR A 347 -19.33 6.30 4.45
N TYR A 348 -20.18 5.69 5.26
CA TYR A 348 -21.62 5.88 5.14
C TYR A 348 -22.15 6.29 6.51
N ALA A 349 -23.28 6.99 6.54
CA ALA A 349 -23.87 7.46 7.78
C ALA A 349 -25.39 7.31 7.78
N TRP A 350 -25.96 7.21 8.97
CA TRP A 350 -27.40 7.12 9.17
C TRP A 350 -27.81 7.82 10.46
N GLY A 351 -29.04 8.33 10.48
CA GLY A 351 -29.57 9.04 11.63
C GLY A 351 -31.09 9.13 11.63
N GLY A 352 -31.65 9.65 12.71
CA GLY A 352 -33.08 9.80 12.84
C GLY A 352 -33.52 10.59 14.05
N SER A 353 -34.77 11.05 14.03
CA SER A 353 -35.39 11.74 15.17
C SER A 353 -35.50 10.81 16.38
N THR A 354 -35.39 11.31 17.60
CA THR A 354 -35.82 10.57 18.81
C THR A 354 -37.34 10.58 19.03
N GLY A 355 -38.10 11.02 18.02
CA GLY A 355 -39.56 11.23 18.07
C GLY A 355 -39.98 12.68 18.35
N SER A 356 -39.05 13.55 18.75
CA SER A 356 -39.30 15.00 18.80
C SER A 356 -39.34 15.58 17.37
N GLY A 357 -40.32 16.44 17.06
CA GLY A 357 -40.46 17.02 15.72
C GLY A 357 -41.06 16.10 14.65
N GLY A 358 -41.56 14.91 15.03
CA GLY A 358 -42.10 13.89 14.11
C GLY A 358 -41.13 12.73 13.89
N GLY A 359 -41.60 11.66 13.23
CA GLY A 359 -40.77 10.49 12.94
C GLY A 359 -40.10 10.61 11.57
N TRP A 360 -38.77 10.72 11.55
CA TRP A 360 -37.96 10.68 10.34
C TRP A 360 -36.62 9.97 10.58
N ALA A 361 -36.02 9.48 9.50
CA ALA A 361 -34.68 8.91 9.48
C ALA A 361 -34.03 9.13 8.10
N TRP A 362 -32.71 9.14 8.04
CA TRP A 362 -31.93 9.35 6.82
C TRP A 362 -30.74 8.40 6.73
N ARG A 363 -30.24 8.20 5.51
CA ARG A 363 -28.99 7.49 5.19
C ARG A 363 -28.26 8.20 4.06
N ILE A 364 -26.94 8.19 4.12
CA ILE A 364 -26.05 8.68 3.06
C ILE A 364 -24.92 7.68 2.87
N GLY A 365 -24.46 7.53 1.63
CA GLY A 365 -23.15 6.93 1.33
C GLY A 365 -22.06 8.00 1.42
N ASP A 366 -21.06 7.93 0.54
CA ASP A 366 -20.10 9.00 0.33
C ASP A 366 -19.59 8.99 -1.12
N GLY A 367 -19.42 10.18 -1.71
CA GLY A 367 -18.97 10.33 -3.10
C GLY A 367 -17.46 10.20 -3.27
N ALA A 368 -16.68 10.33 -2.20
CA ALA A 368 -15.22 10.24 -2.23
C ALA A 368 -14.73 8.82 -1.92
N SER A 369 -13.66 8.38 -2.58
CA SER A 369 -13.04 7.07 -2.32
C SER A 369 -11.53 7.20 -2.29
N HIS A 370 -10.91 6.58 -1.28
CA HIS A 370 -9.48 6.62 -1.04
C HIS A 370 -8.84 5.24 -1.26
N GLN A 371 -7.65 5.16 -1.86
CA GLN A 371 -6.97 3.89 -2.13
C GLN A 371 -6.76 3.04 -0.87
N GLY A 372 -6.43 3.69 0.24
CA GLY A 372 -6.18 3.03 1.53
C GLY A 372 -7.40 2.37 2.17
N TYR A 373 -8.62 2.70 1.70
CA TYR A 373 -9.87 2.11 2.21
C TYR A 373 -10.25 0.84 1.47
N GLN A 374 -9.72 0.62 0.27
CA GLN A 374 -10.12 -0.52 -0.55
C GLN A 374 -9.68 -1.83 0.11
N ASN A 375 -10.48 -2.87 -0.07
CA ASN A 375 -10.22 -4.21 0.45
C ASN A 375 -10.68 -5.27 -0.57
N PRO A 376 -9.88 -5.54 -1.62
CA PRO A 376 -10.18 -6.58 -2.60
C PRO A 376 -10.32 -7.97 -1.96
N PHE A 377 -9.64 -8.21 -0.84
CA PHE A 377 -9.76 -9.47 -0.10
C PHE A 377 -11.15 -9.68 0.49
N ALA A 378 -11.68 -8.69 1.21
CA ALA A 378 -13.04 -8.74 1.75
C ALA A 378 -14.08 -8.82 0.63
N ALA A 379 -13.91 -8.06 -0.45
CA ALA A 379 -14.80 -8.11 -1.61
C ALA A 379 -14.83 -9.50 -2.27
N TRP A 380 -13.67 -10.14 -2.40
CA TRP A 380 -13.57 -11.52 -2.86
C TRP A 380 -14.25 -12.50 -1.88
N ALA A 381 -13.99 -12.39 -0.58
CA ALA A 381 -14.59 -13.27 0.41
C ALA A 381 -16.12 -13.19 0.40
N LEU A 382 -16.69 -11.98 0.43
CA LEU A 382 -18.14 -11.74 0.41
C LEU A 382 -18.82 -12.15 -0.91
N SER A 383 -18.07 -12.21 -2.02
CA SER A 383 -18.61 -12.60 -3.32
C SER A 383 -18.40 -14.08 -3.68
N THR A 384 -17.51 -14.81 -2.99
CA THR A 384 -17.11 -16.16 -3.39
C THR A 384 -17.15 -17.22 -2.28
N VAL A 385 -16.97 -16.83 -1.01
CA VAL A 385 -16.93 -17.77 0.11
C VAL A 385 -18.36 -17.99 0.63
N PRO A 386 -18.91 -19.22 0.56
CA PRO A 386 -20.31 -19.45 0.89
C PRO A 386 -20.73 -18.99 2.30
N GLU A 387 -19.90 -19.23 3.31
CA GLU A 387 -20.20 -18.86 4.70
C GLU A 387 -20.17 -17.35 4.95
N LEU A 388 -19.48 -16.59 4.09
CA LEU A 388 -19.39 -15.13 4.14
C LEU A 388 -20.30 -14.43 3.12
N THR A 389 -21.00 -15.19 2.26
CA THR A 389 -21.89 -14.60 1.26
C THR A 389 -23.08 -13.93 1.97
N PRO A 390 -23.31 -12.61 1.80
CA PRO A 390 -24.41 -11.93 2.46
C PRO A 390 -25.79 -12.46 2.04
N ARG A 391 -26.81 -12.23 2.87
CA ARG A 391 -28.15 -12.82 2.69
C ARG A 391 -28.99 -12.07 1.66
N SER A 392 -28.72 -10.78 1.42
CA SER A 392 -29.50 -10.01 0.47
C SER A 392 -29.29 -10.52 -0.97
N PRO A 393 -30.35 -10.58 -1.81
CA PRO A 393 -30.29 -11.27 -3.11
C PRO A 393 -29.25 -10.72 -4.08
N THR A 394 -28.93 -9.43 -4.00
CA THR A 394 -28.01 -8.74 -4.93
C THR A 394 -26.61 -8.53 -4.37
N ALA A 395 -26.40 -8.76 -3.06
CA ALA A 395 -25.17 -8.43 -2.38
C ALA A 395 -23.95 -9.17 -2.96
N LYS A 396 -24.11 -10.46 -3.30
CA LYS A 396 -23.04 -11.25 -3.92
C LYS A 396 -22.55 -10.63 -5.24
N SER A 397 -23.47 -10.18 -6.11
CA SER A 397 -23.11 -9.55 -7.39
C SER A 397 -22.54 -8.15 -7.20
N ASP A 398 -23.01 -7.40 -6.20
CA ASP A 398 -22.45 -6.09 -5.86
C ASP A 398 -20.99 -6.22 -5.41
N TRP A 399 -20.68 -7.18 -4.53
CA TRP A 399 -19.32 -7.45 -4.07
C TRP A 399 -18.42 -8.00 -5.18
N ALA A 400 -18.94 -8.83 -6.09
CA ALA A 400 -18.17 -9.28 -7.25
C ALA A 400 -17.80 -8.10 -8.19
N THR A 401 -18.74 -7.17 -8.38
CA THR A 401 -18.50 -5.94 -9.15
C THR A 401 -17.51 -5.04 -8.42
N SER A 402 -17.65 -4.91 -7.09
CA SER A 402 -16.73 -4.14 -6.25
C SER A 402 -15.31 -4.68 -6.29
N LEU A 403 -15.10 -6.00 -6.22
CA LEU A 403 -13.77 -6.60 -6.36
C LEU A 403 -13.09 -6.15 -7.66
N THR A 404 -13.80 -6.25 -8.78
CA THR A 404 -13.26 -5.84 -10.09
C THR A 404 -12.95 -4.34 -10.08
N ARG A 405 -13.90 -3.51 -9.63
CA ARG A 405 -13.76 -2.06 -9.59
C ARG A 405 -12.61 -1.59 -8.70
N GLN A 406 -12.39 -2.23 -7.56
CA GLN A 406 -11.29 -1.91 -6.65
C GLN A 406 -9.93 -2.22 -7.27
N LEU A 407 -9.76 -3.36 -7.96
CA LEU A 407 -8.50 -3.67 -8.65
C LEU A 407 -8.22 -2.68 -9.78
N GLU A 408 -9.23 -2.32 -10.56
CA GLU A 408 -9.13 -1.29 -11.59
C GLU A 408 -8.74 0.07 -11.01
N PHE A 409 -9.34 0.46 -9.89
CA PHE A 409 -9.06 1.71 -9.19
C PHE A 409 -7.62 1.78 -8.67
N LEU A 410 -7.16 0.72 -8.01
CA LEU A 410 -5.79 0.64 -7.51
C LEU A 410 -4.78 0.63 -8.67
N ARG A 411 -5.09 -0.04 -9.79
CA ARG A 411 -4.25 0.01 -10.99
C ARG A 411 -4.21 1.41 -11.61
N TRP A 412 -5.37 2.08 -11.68
CA TRP A 412 -5.49 3.44 -12.21
C TRP A 412 -4.67 4.46 -11.40
N LEU A 413 -4.61 4.31 -10.08
CA LEU A 413 -3.88 5.21 -9.20
C LEU A 413 -2.38 4.90 -9.08
N GLN A 414 -1.90 3.84 -9.73
CA GLN A 414 -0.51 3.43 -9.61
C GLN A 414 0.41 4.40 -10.35
N SER A 415 1.25 5.12 -9.60
CA SER A 415 2.24 6.08 -10.09
C SER A 415 3.29 5.44 -10.98
N THR A 416 4.10 6.29 -11.63
CA THR A 416 5.27 5.86 -12.40
C THR A 416 6.24 5.05 -11.56
N GLU A 417 6.49 5.46 -10.31
CA GLU A 417 7.42 4.83 -9.38
C GLU A 417 6.86 3.51 -8.83
N GLY A 418 5.59 3.48 -8.41
CA GLY A 418 4.91 2.26 -7.96
C GLY A 418 3.91 2.45 -6.82
N ALA A 419 3.99 3.55 -6.08
CA ALA A 419 3.04 3.94 -5.04
C ALA A 419 1.66 4.28 -5.61
N LEU A 420 0.62 4.27 -4.77
CA LEU A 420 -0.76 4.57 -5.16
C LEU A 420 -1.21 5.97 -4.75
N ALA A 421 -1.66 6.76 -5.72
CA ALA A 421 -2.22 8.10 -5.48
C ALA A 421 -3.56 8.05 -4.75
N GLY A 422 -4.07 9.20 -4.30
CA GLY A 422 -5.20 9.31 -3.37
C GLY A 422 -6.46 8.58 -3.80
N GLY A 423 -7.17 9.09 -4.81
CA GLY A 423 -8.42 8.50 -5.23
C GLY A 423 -9.25 9.32 -6.21
N CYS A 424 -10.56 9.31 -6.01
CA CYS A 424 -11.52 10.06 -6.82
C CYS A 424 -12.71 10.50 -5.99
N THR A 425 -13.51 11.43 -6.54
CA THR A 425 -14.78 11.85 -5.96
C THR A 425 -15.88 11.98 -7.01
N ASN A 426 -17.11 11.62 -6.69
CA ASN A 426 -18.30 11.95 -7.48
C ASN A 426 -18.90 13.33 -7.11
N SER A 427 -18.44 13.92 -6.01
CA SER A 427 -18.88 15.23 -5.52
C SER A 427 -17.65 16.12 -5.33
N TRP A 428 -17.27 16.86 -6.37
CA TRP A 428 -16.11 17.75 -6.30
C TRP A 428 -16.32 18.82 -5.21
N GLU A 429 -15.33 18.97 -4.32
CA GLU A 429 -15.40 19.78 -3.09
C GLU A 429 -16.62 19.45 -2.19
N GLY A 430 -17.18 18.25 -2.33
CA GLY A 430 -18.32 17.77 -1.55
C GLY A 430 -19.64 18.52 -1.80
N GLN A 431 -19.71 19.30 -2.88
CA GLN A 431 -20.88 20.11 -3.26
C GLN A 431 -21.33 19.91 -4.71
N TYR A 432 -20.93 18.78 -5.32
CA TYR A 432 -21.12 18.50 -6.75
C TYR A 432 -20.62 19.67 -7.61
N GLY A 433 -19.46 20.22 -7.26
CA GLY A 433 -18.85 21.33 -7.98
C GLY A 433 -18.25 20.92 -9.32
N THR A 434 -17.79 21.89 -10.10
CA THR A 434 -17.11 21.63 -11.37
C THR A 434 -15.61 21.36 -11.12
N PRO A 435 -15.07 20.19 -11.49
CA PRO A 435 -13.64 19.92 -11.37
C PRO A 435 -12.83 20.78 -12.37
N PRO A 436 -11.52 20.97 -12.15
CA PRO A 436 -10.65 21.65 -13.11
C PRO A 436 -10.75 21.05 -14.52
N ALA A 437 -10.64 21.90 -15.54
CA ALA A 437 -10.73 21.44 -16.93
C ALA A 437 -9.59 20.46 -17.27
N GLY A 438 -9.95 19.29 -17.79
CA GLY A 438 -9.00 18.23 -18.13
C GLY A 438 -8.64 17.30 -16.98
N THR A 439 -9.28 17.41 -15.81
CA THR A 439 -9.10 16.45 -14.71
C THR A 439 -9.41 15.02 -15.18
N PRO A 440 -8.48 14.07 -15.05
CA PRO A 440 -8.69 12.67 -15.40
C PRO A 440 -9.81 12.05 -14.56
N THR A 441 -10.53 11.09 -15.13
CA THR A 441 -11.67 10.45 -14.45
C THR A 441 -11.55 8.93 -14.36
N PHE A 442 -12.12 8.37 -13.30
CA PHE A 442 -12.34 6.93 -13.13
C PHE A 442 -13.85 6.66 -13.14
N TYR A 443 -14.34 6.02 -14.21
CA TYR A 443 -15.79 5.84 -14.42
C TYR A 443 -16.60 7.15 -14.30
N GLY A 444 -16.02 8.26 -14.76
CA GLY A 444 -16.64 9.59 -14.71
C GLY A 444 -16.42 10.35 -13.39
N MET A 445 -15.84 9.74 -12.36
CA MET A 445 -15.47 10.42 -11.11
C MET A 445 -14.10 11.10 -11.25
N PRO A 446 -13.99 12.42 -11.07
CA PRO A 446 -12.71 13.13 -11.12
C PRO A 446 -11.66 12.61 -10.13
N TYR A 447 -10.41 12.57 -10.59
CA TYR A 447 -9.23 12.30 -9.76
C TYR A 447 -9.08 13.34 -8.66
N ASP A 448 -8.87 12.85 -7.45
CA ASP A 448 -8.54 13.63 -6.27
C ASP A 448 -7.30 13.03 -5.63
N TRP A 449 -6.24 13.83 -5.49
CA TRP A 449 -4.98 13.37 -4.93
C TRP A 449 -5.01 13.31 -3.39
N GLN A 450 -5.99 13.98 -2.76
CA GLN A 450 -6.17 14.09 -1.31
C GLN A 450 -7.66 13.92 -0.91
N PRO A 451 -8.30 12.77 -1.22
CA PRO A 451 -9.72 12.58 -0.94
C PRO A 451 -10.10 12.91 0.52
N VAL A 452 -11.18 13.70 0.68
CA VAL A 452 -11.80 14.08 1.96
C VAL A 452 -11.02 15.09 2.79
N TYR A 453 -9.79 14.79 3.22
CA TYR A 453 -9.05 15.65 4.14
C TYR A 453 -7.84 16.32 3.49
N HIS A 454 -7.69 17.62 3.74
CA HIS A 454 -6.65 18.48 3.21
C HIS A 454 -5.70 19.03 4.31
N ASP A 455 -6.06 18.91 5.60
CA ASP A 455 -5.20 19.25 6.74
C ASP A 455 -5.03 18.07 7.73
N PRO A 456 -3.96 17.27 7.56
CA PRO A 456 -3.09 17.22 6.38
C PRO A 456 -3.77 16.52 5.19
N PRO A 457 -3.23 16.64 3.96
CA PRO A 457 -3.72 15.90 2.81
C PRO A 457 -3.74 14.39 3.04
N SER A 458 -4.89 13.75 2.83
CA SER A 458 -5.18 12.38 3.28
C SER A 458 -4.15 11.33 2.80
N ASN A 459 -3.66 11.45 1.56
CA ASN A 459 -2.77 10.46 0.95
C ASN A 459 -1.28 10.82 1.07
N ASN A 460 -0.94 11.84 1.86
CA ASN A 460 0.45 12.09 2.22
C ASN A 460 0.96 11.03 3.22
N TRP A 461 0.09 10.39 3.98
CA TRP A 461 0.51 9.37 4.93
C TRP A 461 0.81 8.03 4.26
N PHE A 462 2.05 7.54 4.40
CA PHE A 462 2.48 6.25 3.86
C PHE A 462 1.72 5.05 4.45
N GLY A 463 1.14 5.18 5.65
CA GLY A 463 0.34 4.12 6.27
C GLY A 463 -0.79 3.60 5.40
N PHE A 464 -1.44 4.47 4.61
CA PHE A 464 -2.46 4.01 3.66
C PHE A 464 -1.91 3.17 2.51
N GLN A 465 -0.62 3.31 2.15
CA GLN A 465 0.01 2.42 1.16
C GLN A 465 0.05 0.99 1.68
N VAL A 466 0.59 0.80 2.88
CA VAL A 466 0.79 -0.53 3.46
C VAL A 466 -0.52 -1.18 3.87
N TRP A 467 -1.49 -0.45 4.42
CA TRP A 467 -2.80 -1.03 4.75
C TRP A 467 -3.58 -1.51 3.52
N GLY A 468 -3.60 -0.72 2.45
CA GLY A 468 -4.23 -1.11 1.20
C GLY A 468 -3.52 -2.29 0.55
N MET A 469 -2.19 -2.23 0.43
CA MET A 469 -1.39 -3.27 -0.25
C MET A 469 -1.30 -4.56 0.53
N GLU A 470 -1.40 -4.54 1.86
CA GLU A 470 -1.51 -5.74 2.66
C GLU A 470 -2.75 -6.57 2.27
N ARG A 471 -3.89 -5.91 2.07
CA ARG A 471 -5.14 -6.56 1.65
C ARG A 471 -5.01 -7.12 0.23
N VAL A 472 -4.35 -6.39 -0.68
CA VAL A 472 -4.06 -6.88 -2.03
C VAL A 472 -3.10 -8.08 -2.00
N ALA A 473 -2.09 -8.07 -1.13
CA ALA A 473 -1.13 -9.16 -0.95
C ALA A 473 -1.82 -10.43 -0.43
N GLN A 474 -2.72 -10.29 0.55
CA GLN A 474 -3.53 -11.41 1.04
C GLN A 474 -4.45 -11.97 -0.05
N TYR A 475 -5.06 -11.11 -0.86
CA TYR A 475 -5.90 -11.54 -1.99
C TYR A 475 -5.08 -12.26 -3.07
N TYR A 476 -3.92 -11.72 -3.42
CA TYR A 476 -2.99 -12.36 -4.34
C TYR A 476 -2.51 -13.71 -3.80
N HIS A 477 -2.20 -13.79 -2.50
CA HIS A 477 -1.80 -15.03 -1.86
C HIS A 477 -2.90 -16.10 -1.94
N ALA A 478 -4.13 -15.74 -1.56
CA ALA A 478 -5.27 -16.67 -1.52
C ALA A 478 -5.71 -17.14 -2.91
N THR A 479 -5.56 -16.32 -3.95
CA THR A 479 -6.20 -16.57 -5.26
C THR A 479 -5.22 -16.70 -6.43
N GLY A 480 -4.03 -16.11 -6.33
CA GLY A 480 -3.12 -15.95 -7.46
C GLY A 480 -3.59 -14.98 -8.54
N ASN A 481 -4.53 -14.07 -8.23
CA ASN A 481 -5.06 -13.12 -9.19
C ASN A 481 -3.95 -12.30 -9.86
N ALA A 482 -3.94 -12.28 -11.19
CA ALA A 482 -2.86 -11.68 -11.97
C ALA A 482 -2.79 -10.15 -11.85
N ASP A 483 -3.92 -9.46 -11.77
CA ASP A 483 -3.97 -8.00 -11.64
C ASP A 483 -3.43 -7.56 -10.28
N ALA A 484 -3.84 -8.24 -9.22
CA ALA A 484 -3.30 -8.03 -7.87
C ALA A 484 -1.78 -8.29 -7.84
N GLY A 485 -1.31 -9.36 -8.47
CA GLY A 485 0.12 -9.66 -8.59
C GLY A 485 0.90 -8.58 -9.34
N ALA A 486 0.33 -8.02 -10.42
CA ALA A 486 0.96 -6.95 -11.19
C ALA A 486 1.03 -5.62 -10.43
N ILE A 487 -0.02 -5.26 -9.69
CA ILE A 487 -0.02 -4.09 -8.81
C ILE A 487 1.05 -4.25 -7.74
N LEU A 488 1.07 -5.40 -7.05
CA LEU A 488 2.04 -5.68 -5.97
C LEU A 488 3.47 -5.71 -6.47
N ALA A 489 3.77 -6.35 -7.61
CA ALA A 489 5.15 -6.47 -8.09
C ALA A 489 5.80 -5.09 -8.29
N LYS A 490 5.05 -4.12 -8.83
CA LYS A 490 5.53 -2.74 -9.00
C LYS A 490 5.62 -2.00 -7.65
N TRP A 491 4.61 -2.14 -6.80
CA TRP A 491 4.57 -1.48 -5.49
C TRP A 491 5.66 -1.99 -4.55
N VAL A 492 5.85 -3.31 -4.44
CA VAL A 492 6.87 -3.95 -3.60
C VAL A 492 8.27 -3.56 -4.05
N ALA A 493 8.52 -3.48 -5.36
CA ALA A 493 9.80 -3.00 -5.87
C ALA A 493 10.10 -1.57 -5.40
N TRP A 494 9.12 -0.66 -5.46
CA TRP A 494 9.27 0.72 -4.98
C TRP A 494 9.43 0.78 -3.45
N ALA A 495 8.50 0.19 -2.69
CA ALA A 495 8.52 0.26 -1.24
C ALA A 495 9.78 -0.37 -0.64
N SER A 496 10.28 -1.48 -1.23
CA SER A 496 11.52 -2.11 -0.78
C SER A 496 12.74 -1.24 -1.06
N ALA A 497 12.77 -0.53 -2.20
CA ALA A 497 13.86 0.40 -2.53
C ALA A 497 13.90 1.61 -1.59
N GLU A 498 12.75 2.03 -1.09
CA GLU A 498 12.61 3.12 -0.11
C GLU A 498 12.77 2.66 1.35
N THR A 499 13.01 1.37 1.60
CA THR A 499 13.16 0.84 2.96
C THR A 499 14.62 0.52 3.24
N THR A 500 15.10 0.93 4.42
CA THR A 500 16.46 0.61 4.89
C THR A 500 16.38 -0.08 6.25
N VAL A 501 17.12 -1.18 6.40
CA VAL A 501 17.43 -1.79 7.71
C VAL A 501 18.94 -1.77 7.88
N GLY A 502 19.41 -1.01 8.86
CA GLY A 502 20.81 -0.83 9.20
C GLY A 502 21.37 -2.02 10.00
N ALA A 503 22.67 -2.26 9.87
CA ALA A 503 23.36 -3.30 10.64
C ALA A 503 23.40 -3.04 12.16
N ASP A 504 23.09 -1.81 12.58
CA ASP A 504 22.96 -1.39 13.98
C ASP A 504 21.55 -1.61 14.55
N GLY A 505 20.64 -2.20 13.77
CA GLY A 505 19.24 -2.43 14.15
C GLY A 505 18.34 -1.22 13.89
N SER A 506 18.86 -0.11 13.36
CA SER A 506 18.02 0.99 12.90
C SER A 506 17.21 0.56 11.67
N TYR A 507 16.00 1.07 11.52
CA TYR A 507 15.20 0.86 10.32
C TYR A 507 14.44 2.14 9.99
N ARG A 508 14.13 2.30 8.70
CA ARG A 508 13.30 3.40 8.22
C ARG A 508 12.63 3.05 6.91
N PHE A 509 11.45 3.58 6.71
CA PHE A 509 10.66 3.50 5.48
C PHE A 509 9.91 4.84 5.31
N PRO A 510 9.30 5.12 4.16
CA PRO A 510 8.62 6.40 3.93
C PRO A 510 7.60 6.72 5.02
N SER A 511 7.50 7.99 5.40
CA SER A 511 6.46 8.47 6.33
C SER A 511 5.51 9.40 5.60
N THR A 512 6.03 10.53 5.13
CA THR A 512 5.28 11.52 4.36
C THR A 512 5.60 11.40 2.88
N LEU A 513 4.55 11.36 2.07
CA LEU A 513 4.59 11.35 0.62
C LEU A 513 4.15 12.71 0.06
N ARG A 514 4.65 13.05 -1.12
CA ARG A 514 4.20 14.19 -1.91
C ARG A 514 3.83 13.72 -3.32
N TRP A 515 2.68 14.17 -3.80
CA TRP A 515 2.13 13.79 -5.09
C TRP A 515 2.25 14.93 -6.11
N THR A 516 2.62 14.60 -7.35
CA THR A 516 2.58 15.56 -8.46
C THR A 516 2.00 14.92 -9.73
N GLY A 517 1.34 15.76 -10.54
CA GLY A 517 0.67 15.33 -11.76
C GLY A 517 -0.61 14.55 -11.50
N ALA A 518 -1.01 13.69 -12.44
CA ALA A 518 -2.29 12.98 -12.41
C ALA A 518 -2.21 11.69 -13.23
N PRO A 519 -3.05 10.67 -12.94
CA PRO A 519 -3.14 9.47 -13.77
C PRO A 519 -3.74 9.79 -15.15
N ASP A 520 -3.64 8.87 -16.10
CA ASP A 520 -4.42 8.95 -17.34
C ASP A 520 -5.92 8.73 -17.04
N THR A 521 -6.84 9.24 -17.87
CA THR A 521 -8.26 8.90 -17.73
C THR A 521 -8.46 7.39 -17.89
N TRP A 522 -9.18 6.76 -16.96
CA TRP A 522 -9.33 5.31 -16.94
C TRP A 522 -10.06 4.79 -18.17
N ASN A 523 -9.50 3.73 -18.75
CA ASN A 523 -10.11 2.95 -19.81
C ASN A 523 -9.78 1.47 -19.60
N ALA A 524 -10.75 0.69 -19.17
CA ALA A 524 -10.55 -0.73 -18.87
C ALA A 524 -10.03 -1.55 -20.08
N ALA A 525 -10.35 -1.13 -21.32
CA ALA A 525 -9.87 -1.81 -22.53
C ALA A 525 -8.43 -1.44 -22.91
N ASN A 526 -7.96 -0.27 -22.47
CA ASN A 526 -6.59 0.20 -22.71
C ASN A 526 -6.13 1.07 -21.53
N PRO A 527 -5.76 0.45 -20.39
CA PRO A 527 -5.33 1.18 -19.21
C PRO A 527 -4.13 2.07 -19.54
N GLY A 528 -4.16 3.32 -19.05
CA GLY A 528 -3.07 4.27 -19.24
C GLY A 528 -1.76 3.84 -18.58
N ALA A 529 -0.67 4.46 -18.98
CA ALA A 529 0.66 4.21 -18.43
C ALA A 529 0.96 5.08 -17.19
N ASN A 530 0.14 6.12 -16.94
CA ASN A 530 0.29 7.08 -15.85
C ASN A 530 1.66 7.79 -15.85
N ALA A 531 2.23 8.03 -17.03
CA ALA A 531 3.57 8.60 -17.19
C ALA A 531 3.73 10.02 -16.61
N GLY A 532 2.61 10.69 -16.31
CA GLY A 532 2.59 12.00 -15.66
C GLY A 532 2.26 11.97 -14.17
N LEU A 533 2.04 10.80 -13.56
CA LEU A 533 1.75 10.67 -12.13
C LEU A 533 3.00 10.25 -11.36
N HIS A 534 3.39 11.06 -10.39
CA HIS A 534 4.63 10.89 -9.63
C HIS A 534 4.43 11.00 -8.11
N VAL A 535 5.27 10.28 -7.38
CA VAL A 535 5.40 10.36 -5.93
C VAL A 535 6.84 10.68 -5.53
N ASP A 536 7.01 11.55 -4.54
CA ASP A 536 8.27 11.76 -3.83
C ASP A 536 8.11 11.34 -2.36
N VAL A 537 9.13 10.70 -1.78
CA VAL A 537 9.23 10.52 -0.33
C VAL A 537 9.81 11.79 0.29
N VAL A 538 9.05 12.45 1.16
CA VAL A 538 9.45 13.71 1.81
C VAL A 538 10.32 13.44 3.02
N ASP A 539 9.92 12.45 3.84
CA ASP A 539 10.66 12.01 5.00
C ASP A 539 10.41 10.52 5.29
N TYR A 540 11.16 10.00 6.26
CA TYR A 540 11.13 8.60 6.66
C TYR A 540 10.85 8.50 8.16
N ALA A 541 10.21 7.40 8.57
CA ALA A 541 9.94 7.09 9.97
C ALA A 541 10.27 5.63 10.28
N ASP A 542 10.21 5.31 11.57
CA ASP A 542 10.39 4.00 12.20
C ASP A 542 9.10 3.57 12.96
N ASP A 543 7.93 4.02 12.51
CA ASP A 543 6.63 3.69 13.10
C ASP A 543 6.39 2.16 13.12
N VAL A 544 6.27 1.58 14.31
CA VAL A 544 6.16 0.13 14.48
C VAL A 544 4.90 -0.45 13.82
N GLY A 545 3.78 0.28 13.84
CA GLY A 545 2.52 -0.19 13.27
C GLY A 545 2.53 -0.20 11.74
N VAL A 546 3.03 0.88 11.13
CA VAL A 546 3.22 0.98 9.68
C VAL A 546 4.28 -0.01 9.21
N GLY A 547 5.37 -0.17 9.96
CA GLY A 547 6.40 -1.17 9.71
C GLY A 547 5.85 -2.60 9.76
N ALA A 548 4.99 -2.92 10.71
CA ALA A 548 4.32 -4.22 10.79
C ALA A 548 3.38 -4.49 9.60
N ALA A 549 2.63 -3.49 9.14
CA ALA A 549 1.79 -3.61 7.95
C ALA A 549 2.62 -3.76 6.66
N LEU A 550 3.78 -3.09 6.57
CA LEU A 550 4.75 -3.31 5.49
C LEU A 550 5.26 -4.75 5.51
N VAL A 551 5.64 -5.27 6.67
CA VAL A 551 6.04 -6.68 6.86
C VAL A 551 4.94 -7.60 6.38
N MET A 552 3.69 -7.39 6.81
CA MET A 552 2.56 -8.22 6.38
C MET A 552 2.41 -8.23 4.85
N THR A 553 2.50 -7.08 4.21
CA THR A 553 2.47 -6.97 2.74
C THR A 553 3.58 -7.81 2.09
N LEU A 554 4.82 -7.64 2.57
CA LEU A 554 5.99 -8.38 2.06
C LEU A 554 5.87 -9.89 2.29
N VAL A 555 5.38 -10.33 3.46
CA VAL A 555 5.21 -11.74 3.81
C VAL A 555 4.23 -12.45 2.86
N TYR A 556 3.03 -11.90 2.70
CA TYR A 556 2.02 -12.51 1.83
C TYR A 556 2.43 -12.49 0.36
N TYR A 557 3.04 -11.39 -0.10
CA TYR A 557 3.59 -11.30 -1.45
C TYR A 557 4.71 -12.32 -1.67
N ALA A 558 5.72 -12.35 -0.80
CA ALA A 558 6.86 -13.25 -0.90
C ALA A 558 6.45 -14.73 -0.91
N ALA A 559 5.52 -15.11 -0.03
CA ALA A 559 5.01 -16.48 0.05
C ALA A 559 4.33 -16.92 -1.26
N ARG A 560 3.70 -16.00 -2.00
CA ARG A 560 3.02 -16.31 -3.26
C ARG A 560 3.92 -16.18 -4.48
N ALA A 561 4.73 -15.12 -4.54
CA ALA A 561 5.61 -14.81 -5.66
C ALA A 561 6.94 -15.59 -5.61
N ALA A 562 7.23 -16.27 -4.48
CA ALA A 562 8.53 -16.84 -4.17
C ALA A 562 9.67 -15.80 -4.21
N ASP A 563 9.39 -14.59 -3.73
CA ASP A 563 10.32 -13.47 -3.72
C ASP A 563 11.20 -13.51 -2.45
N ALA A 564 12.46 -13.92 -2.62
CA ALA A 564 13.39 -14.09 -1.51
C ALA A 564 13.85 -12.76 -0.90
N ASP A 565 13.92 -11.68 -1.69
CA ASP A 565 14.36 -10.38 -1.22
C ASP A 565 13.28 -9.73 -0.35
N ALA A 566 12.02 -9.83 -0.77
CA ALA A 566 10.87 -9.40 0.04
C ALA A 566 10.78 -10.19 1.35
N ALA A 567 11.00 -11.51 1.32
CA ALA A 567 11.04 -12.34 2.53
C ALA A 567 12.16 -11.92 3.49
N ALA A 568 13.37 -11.66 2.96
CA ALA A 568 14.52 -11.24 3.74
C ALA A 568 14.30 -9.85 4.37
N LEU A 569 13.74 -8.90 3.62
CA LEU A 569 13.41 -7.58 4.12
C LEU A 569 12.34 -7.64 5.23
N ALA A 570 11.30 -8.43 5.04
CA ALA A 570 10.27 -8.65 6.05
C ALA A 570 10.87 -9.18 7.37
N LYS A 571 11.77 -10.16 7.28
CA LYS A 571 12.49 -10.69 8.44
C LYS A 571 13.33 -9.62 9.12
N ALA A 572 14.13 -8.88 8.34
CA ALA A 572 15.02 -7.85 8.86
C ALA A 572 14.25 -6.73 9.60
N LEU A 573 13.09 -6.33 9.08
CA LEU A 573 12.22 -5.36 9.75
C LEU A 573 11.65 -5.89 11.07
N LEU A 574 11.18 -7.15 11.12
CA LEU A 574 10.72 -7.77 12.37
C LEU A 574 11.83 -7.84 13.42
N ASP A 575 13.02 -8.26 13.02
CA ASP A 575 14.18 -8.38 13.91
C ASP A 575 14.63 -7.00 14.42
N ALA A 576 14.62 -5.97 13.56
CA ALA A 576 14.93 -4.59 13.93
C ALA A 576 13.90 -4.00 14.89
N MET A 577 12.59 -4.16 14.59
CA MET A 577 11.51 -3.72 15.49
C MET A 577 11.60 -4.40 16.86
N ALA A 578 11.95 -5.68 16.93
CA ALA A 578 12.07 -6.42 18.20
C ALA A 578 13.10 -5.80 19.17
N ALA A 579 14.09 -5.05 18.67
CA ALA A 579 15.06 -4.33 19.51
C ALA A 579 14.45 -3.16 20.30
N HIS A 580 13.23 -2.74 19.98
CA HIS A 580 12.49 -1.66 20.62
C HIS A 580 11.41 -2.15 21.60
N ALA A 581 11.53 -3.40 22.07
CA ALA A 581 10.62 -3.96 23.06
C ALA A 581 10.75 -3.28 24.42
N ASP A 582 9.62 -2.98 25.05
CA ASP A 582 9.53 -2.48 26.41
C ASP A 582 8.55 -3.31 27.26
N GLY A 583 8.13 -2.80 28.42
CA GLY A 583 7.21 -3.48 29.32
C GLY A 583 5.80 -3.70 28.76
N LYS A 584 5.33 -2.80 27.87
CA LYS A 584 3.96 -2.82 27.34
C LYS A 584 3.86 -3.38 25.93
N GLY A 585 4.93 -3.35 25.16
CA GLY A 585 4.90 -3.79 23.77
C GLY A 585 6.24 -3.61 23.07
N ILE A 586 6.17 -3.08 21.85
CA ILE A 586 7.30 -2.63 21.04
C ILE A 586 6.92 -1.25 20.49
N ALA A 587 7.68 -0.22 20.84
CA ALA A 587 7.38 1.15 20.47
C ALA A 587 8.67 1.97 20.33
N VAL A 588 8.63 2.99 19.48
CA VAL A 588 9.75 3.92 19.26
C VAL A 588 9.38 5.33 19.75
N PRO A 589 10.37 6.15 20.15
CA PRO A 589 10.11 7.55 20.46
C PRO A 589 9.72 8.37 19.22
N GLU A 590 8.61 9.08 19.29
CA GLU A 590 8.11 9.97 18.24
C GLU A 590 8.00 11.42 18.74
N THR A 591 8.45 12.37 17.92
CA THR A 591 8.41 13.81 18.25
C THR A 591 7.14 14.43 17.70
N ARG A 592 6.29 14.96 18.58
CA ARG A 592 4.98 15.54 18.24
C ARG A 592 5.06 17.04 18.05
N ARG A 593 5.60 17.46 16.89
CA ARG A 593 5.73 18.89 16.56
C ARG A 593 4.39 19.58 16.37
N ASP A 594 3.40 18.81 15.93
CA ASP A 594 2.00 19.20 15.75
C ASP A 594 1.28 19.55 17.06
N TYR A 595 1.87 19.25 18.22
CA TYR A 595 1.27 19.61 19.52
C TYR A 595 1.40 21.10 19.87
N ASP A 596 1.96 21.91 18.97
CA ASP A 596 1.85 23.37 19.05
C ASP A 596 0.41 23.85 18.78
N ARG A 597 -0.40 23.00 18.12
CA ARG A 597 -1.81 23.25 17.80
C ARG A 597 -2.78 23.05 18.97
N PHE A 598 -2.31 22.65 20.15
CA PHE A 598 -3.18 22.58 21.34
C PHE A 598 -3.81 23.94 21.70
N ASP A 599 -3.13 25.04 21.38
CA ASP A 599 -3.61 26.42 21.57
C ASP A 599 -4.25 27.02 20.29
N ASP A 600 -4.47 26.22 19.23
CA ASP A 600 -5.14 26.71 18.02
C ASP A 600 -6.61 27.07 18.33
N GLU A 601 -7.07 28.19 17.76
CA GLU A 601 -8.47 28.61 17.84
C GLU A 601 -9.37 27.63 17.08
N VAL A 602 -10.42 27.16 17.73
CA VAL A 602 -11.47 26.36 17.12
C VAL A 602 -12.59 27.28 16.66
N TYR A 603 -12.90 27.26 15.36
CA TYR A 603 -13.98 28.10 14.83
C TYR A 603 -15.32 27.77 15.48
N VAL A 604 -15.97 28.80 16.04
CA VAL A 604 -17.36 28.77 16.53
C VAL A 604 -18.10 29.94 15.89
N PRO A 605 -19.31 29.74 15.30
CA PRO A 605 -20.03 30.82 14.63
C PRO A 605 -20.29 32.03 15.54
N ALA A 606 -20.19 33.24 14.95
CA ALA A 606 -20.42 34.47 15.70
C ALA A 606 -21.83 34.50 16.33
N GLY A 607 -21.89 34.75 17.63
CA GLY A 607 -23.14 34.77 18.40
C GLY A 607 -23.64 33.40 18.86
N TRP A 608 -22.98 32.31 18.45
CA TRP A 608 -23.23 30.99 19.02
C TRP A 608 -22.58 30.90 20.41
N SER A 609 -23.25 30.25 21.35
CA SER A 609 -22.71 29.96 22.68
C SER A 609 -23.33 28.70 23.25
N GLY A 610 -22.53 27.88 23.92
CA GLY A 610 -22.95 26.66 24.58
C GLY A 610 -22.02 26.26 25.71
N THR A 611 -22.24 25.07 26.26
CA THR A 611 -21.43 24.57 27.39
C THR A 611 -21.18 23.07 27.24
N SER A 612 -19.94 22.63 27.47
CA SER A 612 -19.58 21.21 27.53
C SER A 612 -20.25 20.50 28.72
N PRO A 613 -20.26 19.16 28.78
CA PRO A 613 -20.72 18.45 29.98
C PRO A 613 -19.98 18.79 31.27
N HIS A 614 -18.75 19.30 31.17
CA HIS A 614 -17.92 19.71 32.31
C HIS A 614 -18.09 21.18 32.71
N GLY A 615 -18.90 21.94 31.96
CA GLY A 615 -19.10 23.36 32.24
C GLY A 615 -18.17 24.29 31.44
N ASP A 616 -17.36 23.77 30.52
CA ASP A 616 -16.47 24.60 29.70
C ASP A 616 -17.30 25.42 28.70
N PRO A 617 -17.05 26.73 28.57
CA PRO A 617 -17.75 27.55 27.60
C PRO A 617 -17.33 27.17 26.18
N ILE A 618 -18.31 27.06 25.28
CA ILE A 618 -18.09 26.89 23.85
C ILE A 618 -18.60 28.17 23.19
N ALA A 619 -17.69 29.01 22.68
CA ALA A 619 -17.99 30.33 22.11
C ALA A 619 -16.85 30.79 21.18
N PRO A 620 -17.03 31.83 20.35
CA PRO A 620 -15.94 32.36 19.52
C PRO A 620 -14.69 32.71 20.34
N GLY A 621 -13.51 32.33 19.84
CA GLY A 621 -12.21 32.54 20.49
C GLY A 621 -11.75 31.43 21.44
N VAL A 622 -12.49 30.33 21.56
CA VAL A 622 -12.03 29.13 22.28
C VAL A 622 -10.96 28.38 21.48
N THR A 623 -10.02 27.75 22.18
CA THR A 623 -8.98 26.92 21.58
C THR A 623 -9.29 25.42 21.68
N PHE A 624 -8.49 24.58 21.01
CA PHE A 624 -8.58 23.13 21.14
C PHE A 624 -8.54 22.67 22.60
N ILE A 625 -7.61 23.22 23.40
CA ILE A 625 -7.46 22.90 24.82
C ILE A 625 -8.59 23.48 25.69
N ASP A 626 -9.21 24.60 25.32
CA ASP A 626 -10.36 25.15 26.08
C ASP A 626 -11.59 24.24 25.99
N LEU A 627 -11.79 23.58 24.85
CA LEU A 627 -12.87 22.59 24.66
C LEU A 627 -12.60 21.26 25.37
N ARG A 628 -11.37 21.04 25.84
CA ARG A 628 -10.87 19.78 26.41
C ARG A 628 -10.08 20.07 27.68
N SER A 629 -10.61 20.91 28.56
CA SER A 629 -9.87 21.46 29.71
C SER A 629 -9.30 20.38 30.65
N TRP A 630 -9.94 19.20 30.70
CA TRP A 630 -9.49 18.01 31.42
C TRP A 630 -8.13 17.49 30.95
N TYR A 631 -7.66 17.81 29.74
CA TYR A 631 -6.30 17.47 29.30
C TYR A 631 -5.22 18.08 30.20
N ARG A 632 -5.52 19.20 30.88
CA ARG A 632 -4.59 19.84 31.81
C ARG A 632 -4.31 18.98 33.05
N GLU A 633 -5.13 17.96 33.30
CA GLU A 633 -4.96 16.97 34.36
C GLU A 633 -4.19 15.72 33.91
N ASP A 634 -3.92 15.59 32.60
CA ASP A 634 -3.18 14.46 32.05
C ASP A 634 -1.74 14.42 32.61
N PRO A 635 -1.22 13.24 33.01
CA PRO A 635 0.12 13.12 33.58
C PRO A 635 1.24 13.63 32.67
N ASP A 636 1.02 13.63 31.35
CA ASP A 636 1.98 14.10 30.36
C ASP A 636 1.73 15.53 29.87
N TRP A 637 0.69 16.21 30.35
CA TRP A 637 0.37 17.60 29.96
C TRP A 637 1.55 18.55 30.10
N GLN A 638 2.36 18.39 31.15
CA GLN A 638 3.51 19.27 31.38
C GLN A 638 4.53 19.24 30.23
N LYS A 639 4.63 18.13 29.48
CA LYS A 639 5.47 18.06 28.27
C LYS A 639 4.95 19.00 27.19
N VAL A 640 3.64 19.00 26.97
CA VAL A 640 2.95 19.87 25.98
C VAL A 640 3.00 21.33 26.43
N GLN A 641 2.66 21.62 27.68
CA GLN A 641 2.72 22.99 28.22
C GLN A 641 4.12 23.59 28.06
N THR A 642 5.17 22.79 28.31
CA THR A 642 6.57 23.25 28.11
C THR A 642 6.85 23.61 26.65
N TYR A 643 6.27 22.88 25.69
CA TYR A 643 6.42 23.17 24.26
C TYR A 643 5.67 24.45 23.87
N LEU A 644 4.41 24.60 24.32
CA LEU A 644 3.60 25.80 24.11
C LEU A 644 4.26 27.06 24.70
N ASP A 645 4.98 26.91 25.83
CA ASP A 645 5.77 27.99 26.46
C ASP A 645 7.08 28.31 25.71
N GLY A 646 7.31 27.75 24.51
CA GLY A 646 8.48 27.98 23.66
C GLY A 646 9.63 26.98 23.86
N GLY A 647 9.36 25.84 24.51
CA GLY A 647 10.30 24.73 24.68
C GLY A 647 10.50 23.89 23.42
N ALA A 648 11.17 22.73 23.57
CA ALA A 648 11.31 21.77 22.49
C ALA A 648 10.02 20.96 22.30
N ALA A 649 9.75 20.53 21.06
CA ALA A 649 8.62 19.65 20.76
C ALA A 649 8.65 18.39 21.62
N PRO A 650 7.51 17.96 22.19
CA PRO A 650 7.46 16.85 23.11
C PRO A 650 7.69 15.52 22.40
N VAL A 651 8.31 14.58 23.12
CA VAL A 651 8.59 13.22 22.63
C VAL A 651 7.77 12.23 23.44
N PHE A 652 7.09 11.33 22.73
CA PHE A 652 6.26 10.28 23.29
C PHE A 652 6.68 8.91 22.77
N THR A 653 6.30 7.86 23.48
CA THR A 653 6.49 6.47 23.03
C THR A 653 5.15 5.79 23.18
N TYR A 654 4.40 5.74 22.08
CA TYR A 654 3.00 5.32 22.11
C TYR A 654 2.81 3.83 21.86
N HIS A 655 1.86 3.26 22.58
CA HIS A 655 1.38 1.91 22.45
C HIS A 655 -0.02 1.91 21.85
N ARG A 656 -0.13 2.37 20.60
CA ARG A 656 -1.39 2.31 19.84
C ARG A 656 -1.84 0.86 19.71
N PHE A 657 -3.08 0.55 20.09
CA PHE A 657 -3.59 -0.82 20.08
C PHE A 657 -3.48 -1.46 18.69
N TRP A 658 -3.87 -0.73 17.64
CA TRP A 658 -3.80 -1.22 16.27
C TRP A 658 -2.36 -1.55 15.85
N ALA A 659 -1.37 -0.76 16.26
CA ALA A 659 0.04 -0.97 15.92
C ALA A 659 0.58 -2.24 16.57
N GLN A 660 0.26 -2.44 17.86
CA GLN A 660 0.67 -3.62 18.60
C GLN A 660 -0.02 -4.90 18.09
N ALA A 661 -1.30 -4.79 17.70
CA ALA A 661 -2.04 -5.87 17.06
C ALA A 661 -1.47 -6.19 15.67
N ALA A 662 -1.17 -5.19 14.85
CA ALA A 662 -0.55 -5.36 13.53
C ALA A 662 0.82 -6.07 13.65
N LEU A 663 1.63 -5.70 14.64
CA LEU A 663 2.90 -6.37 14.92
C LEU A 663 2.73 -7.83 15.31
N ALA A 664 1.77 -8.13 16.19
CA ALA A 664 1.44 -9.51 16.54
C ALA A 664 1.00 -10.31 15.29
N LEU A 665 0.13 -9.73 14.46
CA LEU A 665 -0.32 -10.34 13.22
C LEU A 665 0.83 -10.59 12.24
N ALA A 666 1.78 -9.65 12.11
CA ALA A 666 2.98 -9.78 11.30
C ALA A 666 3.87 -10.96 11.76
N LEU A 667 4.07 -11.11 13.07
CA LEU A 667 4.79 -12.24 13.65
C LEU A 667 4.08 -13.58 13.36
N ALA A 668 2.76 -13.63 13.53
CA ALA A 668 1.96 -14.83 13.26
C ALA A 668 1.94 -15.23 11.78
N ALA A 669 1.86 -14.25 10.87
CA ALA A 669 1.88 -14.47 9.44
C ALA A 669 3.28 -14.88 8.93
N TYR A 670 4.34 -14.25 9.44
CA TYR A 670 5.71 -14.66 9.11
C TYR A 670 5.92 -16.12 9.54
N GLY A 671 5.57 -16.46 10.79
CA GLY A 671 5.64 -17.83 11.30
C GLY A 671 4.82 -18.84 10.49
N GLU A 672 3.68 -18.44 9.93
CA GLU A 672 2.83 -19.26 9.05
C GLU A 672 3.45 -19.57 7.71
N LEU A 673 3.84 -18.50 7.00
CA LEU A 673 4.01 -18.55 5.56
C LEU A 673 5.48 -18.71 5.19
N LEU A 674 6.38 -18.18 6.03
CA LEU A 674 7.82 -18.14 5.79
C LEU A 674 8.61 -18.83 6.91
N GLY A 675 8.00 -19.07 8.08
CA GLY A 675 8.61 -19.69 9.26
C GLY A 675 8.79 -21.21 9.19
N GLY A 676 8.38 -21.84 8.09
CA GLY A 676 8.51 -23.27 7.80
C GLY A 676 9.91 -23.72 7.38
N GLU A 677 10.97 -23.15 7.96
CA GLU A 677 12.24 -23.86 8.03
C GLU A 677 12.02 -25.06 8.99
N THR A 678 12.13 -26.29 8.48
CA THR A 678 12.07 -27.55 9.25
C THR A 678 12.91 -27.49 10.55
N PRO A 679 12.59 -28.26 11.61
CA PRO A 679 13.37 -28.26 12.86
C PRO A 679 14.87 -28.49 12.59
N GLY A 680 15.60 -27.40 12.73
CA GLY A 680 16.88 -27.15 12.06
C GLY A 680 16.89 -25.72 11.54
N GLY A 681 16.56 -24.77 12.43
CA GLY A 681 16.61 -23.34 12.10
C GLY A 681 18.05 -22.81 12.05
N PRO A 682 18.27 -21.59 11.54
CA PRO A 682 19.59 -21.02 11.29
C PRO A 682 20.33 -20.58 12.55
N GLY A 683 19.78 -20.88 13.74
CA GLY A 683 20.43 -20.68 15.03
C GLY A 683 21.06 -21.94 15.62
N ASP A 684 20.63 -23.13 15.16
CA ASP A 684 21.16 -24.43 15.62
C ASP A 684 21.93 -25.18 14.52
N ASP A 685 21.80 -24.75 13.26
CA ASP A 685 22.65 -25.26 12.20
C ASP A 685 24.09 -24.81 12.47
N THR A 686 24.92 -25.79 12.81
CA THR A 686 26.36 -25.64 13.06
C THR A 686 27.17 -26.43 12.02
N GLU A 687 26.49 -27.10 11.09
CA GLU A 687 27.14 -27.90 10.07
C GLU A 687 27.37 -27.00 8.85
N PRO A 688 28.62 -26.65 8.53
CA PRO A 688 28.86 -25.85 7.35
C PRO A 688 28.51 -26.62 6.07
N PRO A 689 28.07 -25.93 5.00
CA PRO A 689 27.86 -26.56 3.71
C PRO A 689 29.05 -27.37 3.24
N THR A 690 28.79 -28.35 2.37
CA THR A 690 29.87 -29.03 1.65
C THR A 690 30.71 -28.04 0.84
N VAL A 691 32.01 -28.31 0.70
CA VAL A 691 32.94 -27.46 -0.06
C VAL A 691 32.48 -27.37 -1.53
N PRO A 692 32.34 -26.16 -2.12
CA PRO A 692 32.02 -26.01 -3.53
C PRO A 692 32.98 -26.81 -4.42
N GLY A 693 32.41 -27.76 -5.17
CA GLY A 693 33.17 -28.62 -6.08
C GLY A 693 33.37 -27.98 -7.45
N GLY A 694 34.36 -28.43 -8.22
CA GLY A 694 34.44 -28.10 -9.65
C GLY A 694 34.59 -26.61 -9.98
N LEU A 695 35.15 -25.80 -9.06
CA LEU A 695 35.50 -24.41 -9.34
C LEU A 695 36.41 -24.34 -10.57
N ARG A 696 35.96 -23.57 -11.57
CA ARG A 696 36.67 -23.41 -12.84
C ARG A 696 36.48 -22.00 -13.38
N VAL A 697 37.47 -21.55 -14.13
CA VAL A 697 37.39 -20.32 -14.92
C VAL A 697 36.56 -20.61 -16.17
N THR A 698 35.49 -19.85 -16.37
CA THR A 698 34.62 -19.95 -17.55
C THR A 698 34.94 -18.89 -18.60
N GLY A 699 35.66 -17.83 -18.23
CA GLY A 699 36.14 -16.81 -19.15
C GLY A 699 37.13 -15.87 -18.48
N THR A 700 38.03 -15.28 -19.26
CA THR A 700 38.91 -14.19 -18.81
C THR A 700 38.88 -13.08 -19.84
N THR A 701 38.92 -11.83 -19.37
CA THR A 701 39.18 -10.64 -20.18
C THR A 701 40.45 -9.97 -19.67
N ALA A 702 40.78 -8.80 -20.23
CA ALA A 702 41.84 -7.93 -19.71
C ALA A 702 41.59 -7.44 -18.28
N SER A 703 40.33 -7.37 -17.84
CA SER A 703 39.94 -6.75 -16.57
C SER A 703 38.86 -7.52 -15.81
N SER A 704 38.58 -8.76 -16.19
CA SER A 704 37.63 -9.61 -15.48
C SER A 704 37.95 -11.09 -15.60
N VAL A 705 37.50 -11.85 -14.61
CA VAL A 705 37.54 -13.32 -14.58
C VAL A 705 36.14 -13.81 -14.24
N ALA A 706 35.57 -14.63 -15.11
CA ALA A 706 34.31 -15.32 -14.87
C ALA A 706 34.59 -16.73 -14.33
N LEU A 707 33.85 -17.10 -13.28
CA LEU A 707 33.99 -18.33 -12.53
C LEU A 707 32.67 -19.09 -12.53
N ALA A 708 32.74 -20.41 -12.47
CA ALA A 708 31.60 -21.27 -12.15
C ALA A 708 32.05 -22.48 -11.33
N TRP A 709 31.14 -23.02 -10.53
CA TRP A 709 31.38 -24.20 -9.69
C TRP A 709 30.14 -25.10 -9.66
N THR A 710 30.28 -26.26 -9.04
CA THR A 710 29.18 -27.17 -8.73
C THR A 710 28.55 -26.74 -7.41
N ALA A 711 27.22 -26.75 -7.35
CA ALA A 711 26.49 -26.40 -6.14
C ALA A 711 26.93 -27.26 -4.95
N SER A 712 27.10 -26.60 -3.82
CA SER A 712 27.23 -27.25 -2.52
C SER A 712 25.87 -27.75 -2.06
N THR A 713 25.88 -28.84 -1.30
CA THR A 713 24.74 -29.30 -0.50
C THR A 713 24.99 -28.98 0.96
N ASP A 714 23.89 -28.83 1.69
CA ASP A 714 23.85 -28.51 3.11
C ASP A 714 22.70 -29.30 3.76
N ASN A 715 22.76 -29.49 5.08
CA ASN A 715 21.71 -30.15 5.86
C ASN A 715 20.39 -29.34 5.87
N VAL A 716 20.46 -28.00 5.77
CA VAL A 716 19.31 -27.10 5.68
C VAL A 716 19.20 -26.49 4.27
N ARG A 717 20.09 -25.56 3.91
CA ARG A 717 20.21 -24.97 2.56
C ARG A 717 21.44 -24.06 2.44
N VAL A 718 22.05 -24.07 1.25
CA VAL A 718 23.06 -23.08 0.85
C VAL A 718 22.37 -21.81 0.37
N THR A 719 22.71 -20.64 0.92
CA THR A 719 22.09 -19.34 0.57
C THR A 719 23.00 -18.48 -0.29
N ALA A 720 24.32 -18.61 -0.15
CA ALA A 720 25.28 -17.81 -0.89
C ALA A 720 26.62 -18.54 -1.07
N TYR A 721 27.45 -17.99 -1.94
CA TYR A 721 28.83 -18.37 -2.13
C TYR A 721 29.72 -17.13 -2.01
N ASP A 722 30.63 -17.13 -1.06
CA ASP A 722 31.60 -16.06 -0.88
C ASP A 722 32.84 -16.34 -1.74
N VAL A 723 33.21 -15.37 -2.58
CA VAL A 723 34.30 -15.49 -3.56
C VAL A 723 35.51 -14.70 -3.08
N TYR A 724 36.67 -15.35 -3.10
CA TYR A 724 37.94 -14.77 -2.65
C TYR A 724 38.93 -14.71 -3.80
N ARG A 725 39.58 -13.57 -3.98
CA ARG A 725 40.73 -13.34 -4.87
C ARG A 725 41.99 -13.15 -4.04
N ASP A 726 42.99 -13.99 -4.25
CA ASP A 726 44.26 -14.00 -3.52
C ASP A 726 44.07 -14.03 -1.99
N GLY A 727 43.06 -14.78 -1.54
CA GLY A 727 42.67 -14.88 -0.12
C GLY A 727 41.85 -13.71 0.42
N THR A 728 41.54 -12.69 -0.39
CA THR A 728 40.74 -11.52 0.00
C THR A 728 39.33 -11.61 -0.58
N PRO A 729 38.25 -11.35 0.17
CA PRO A 729 36.89 -11.38 -0.36
C PRO A 729 36.68 -10.32 -1.46
N VAL A 730 36.06 -10.71 -2.56
CA VAL A 730 35.74 -9.82 -3.71
C VAL A 730 34.25 -9.72 -4.03
N GLY A 731 33.42 -10.54 -3.38
CA GLY A 731 31.97 -10.48 -3.49
C GLY A 731 31.31 -11.81 -3.10
N SER A 732 30.00 -11.86 -3.21
CA SER A 732 29.19 -13.06 -2.99
C SER A 732 28.21 -13.29 -4.15
N ALA A 733 27.78 -14.53 -4.34
CA ALA A 733 26.80 -14.92 -5.36
C ALA A 733 25.79 -15.92 -4.80
N ALA A 734 24.50 -15.77 -5.14
CA ALA A 734 23.48 -16.79 -4.88
C ALA A 734 23.52 -17.92 -5.94
N ALA A 735 23.92 -17.58 -7.17
CA ALA A 735 24.13 -18.54 -8.25
C ALA A 735 25.49 -19.26 -8.13
N THR A 736 25.67 -20.37 -8.85
CA THR A 736 26.94 -21.12 -8.92
C THR A 736 27.95 -20.54 -9.91
N SER A 737 27.91 -19.21 -10.08
CA SER A 737 28.79 -18.45 -10.96
C SER A 737 28.99 -17.03 -10.46
N PHE A 738 30.17 -16.47 -10.71
CA PHE A 738 30.53 -15.09 -10.33
C PHE A 738 31.50 -14.50 -11.34
N THR A 739 31.38 -13.19 -11.62
CA THR A 739 32.35 -12.47 -12.47
C THR A 739 33.03 -11.39 -11.64
N ASP A 740 34.33 -11.57 -11.39
CA ASP A 740 35.17 -10.56 -10.77
C ASP A 740 35.65 -9.57 -11.85
N SER A 741 35.52 -8.27 -11.61
CA SER A 741 35.79 -7.20 -12.58
C SER A 741 36.71 -6.11 -12.00
N GLY A 742 37.21 -5.21 -12.86
CA GLY A 742 38.18 -4.17 -12.46
C GLY A 742 39.60 -4.70 -12.21
N LEU A 743 39.93 -5.85 -12.77
CA LEU A 743 41.23 -6.50 -12.61
C LEU A 743 42.33 -5.83 -13.46
N SER A 744 43.58 -5.95 -13.00
CA SER A 744 44.73 -5.57 -13.80
C SER A 744 44.97 -6.60 -14.89
N ALA A 745 45.36 -6.12 -16.07
CA ALA A 745 45.67 -6.96 -17.22
C ALA A 745 46.96 -7.77 -17.04
N ALA A 746 47.09 -8.87 -17.78
CA ALA A 746 48.24 -9.79 -17.73
C ALA A 746 48.63 -10.22 -16.31
N THR A 747 47.67 -10.28 -15.39
CA THR A 747 47.89 -10.52 -13.97
C THR A 747 47.26 -11.85 -13.59
N ALA A 748 48.04 -12.71 -12.94
CA ALA A 748 47.55 -13.96 -12.39
C ALA A 748 46.87 -13.71 -11.05
N TYR A 749 45.64 -14.19 -10.92
CA TYR A 749 44.81 -14.14 -9.72
C TYR A 749 44.43 -15.56 -9.30
N SER A 750 44.44 -15.83 -8.00
CA SER A 750 44.00 -17.09 -7.42
C SER A 750 42.61 -16.94 -6.84
N TYR A 751 41.66 -17.80 -7.22
CA TYR A 751 40.29 -17.77 -6.74
C TYR A 751 39.94 -19.00 -5.91
N THR A 752 39.25 -18.78 -4.79
CA THR A 752 38.57 -19.82 -4.02
C THR A 752 37.14 -19.39 -3.74
N VAL A 753 36.24 -20.36 -3.58
CA VAL A 753 34.84 -20.11 -3.24
C VAL A 753 34.47 -20.91 -2.01
N ALA A 754 33.80 -20.28 -1.05
CA ALA A 754 33.19 -20.96 0.10
C ALA A 754 31.67 -20.85 -0.01
N ALA A 755 30.96 -21.93 0.28
CA ALA A 755 29.50 -21.89 0.41
C ALA A 755 29.13 -21.39 1.80
N ARG A 756 28.02 -20.66 1.90
CA ARG A 756 27.44 -20.16 3.14
C ARG A 756 25.97 -20.56 3.19
N ASP A 757 25.57 -21.11 4.32
CA ASP A 757 24.18 -21.51 4.59
C ASP A 757 23.33 -20.31 5.08
N ALA A 758 22.10 -20.59 5.50
CA ALA A 758 21.21 -19.60 6.08
C ALA A 758 21.61 -19.18 7.51
N ALA A 759 22.40 -20.01 8.21
CA ALA A 759 22.87 -19.80 9.59
C ALA A 759 24.17 -18.98 9.68
N GLY A 760 24.83 -18.78 8.55
CA GLY A 760 26.11 -18.11 8.45
C GLY A 760 27.32 -19.05 8.61
N ASN A 761 27.14 -20.37 8.68
CA ASN A 761 28.30 -21.26 8.63
C ASN A 761 28.88 -21.25 7.21
N ALA A 762 30.20 -21.16 7.15
CA ALA A 762 30.95 -21.19 5.90
C ALA A 762 31.63 -22.55 5.73
N SER A 763 31.53 -23.12 4.53
CA SER A 763 32.34 -24.26 4.14
C SER A 763 33.83 -23.92 4.19
N GLN A 764 34.69 -24.95 4.19
CA GLN A 764 36.08 -24.71 3.78
C GLN A 764 36.10 -24.15 2.35
N PRO A 765 37.05 -23.26 2.01
CA PRO A 765 37.21 -22.79 0.64
C PRO A 765 37.48 -23.96 -0.32
N SER A 766 36.97 -23.86 -1.55
CA SER A 766 37.26 -24.79 -2.62
C SER A 766 38.77 -24.90 -2.91
N ALA A 767 39.16 -25.94 -3.66
CA ALA A 767 40.47 -25.93 -4.29
C ALA A 767 40.64 -24.64 -5.13
N ALA A 768 41.78 -23.99 -5.00
CA ALA A 768 42.04 -22.73 -5.70
C ALA A 768 42.16 -22.97 -7.21
N VAL A 769 41.59 -22.06 -8.00
CA VAL A 769 41.83 -21.98 -9.44
C VAL A 769 42.60 -20.69 -9.75
N THR A 770 43.67 -20.81 -10.53
CA THR A 770 44.40 -19.64 -11.01
C THR A 770 43.83 -19.21 -12.36
N ALA A 771 43.52 -17.93 -12.49
CA ALA A 771 43.15 -17.28 -13.73
C ALA A 771 44.16 -16.17 -14.03
N THR A 772 44.73 -16.15 -15.23
CA THR A 772 45.51 -14.99 -15.68
C THR A 772 44.59 -14.13 -16.54
N THR A 773 44.36 -12.88 -16.14
CA THR A 773 43.66 -11.93 -17.01
C THR A 773 44.41 -11.82 -18.33
N GLY A 774 43.65 -11.67 -19.42
CA GLY A 774 44.25 -11.45 -20.73
C GLY A 774 45.23 -10.28 -20.69
N SER A 775 46.24 -10.32 -21.54
CA SER A 775 47.04 -9.12 -21.82
C SER A 775 46.09 -8.00 -22.20
N GLY A 776 46.28 -6.82 -21.62
CA GLY A 776 45.31 -5.74 -21.64
C GLY A 776 44.93 -5.36 -23.06
N THR A 777 43.80 -5.89 -23.54
CA THR A 777 43.06 -5.29 -24.64
C THR A 777 42.09 -4.32 -23.98
N GLY A 778 42.61 -3.12 -23.68
CA GLY A 778 41.83 -2.05 -23.11
C GLY A 778 40.53 -1.86 -23.88
N THR A 779 39.51 -1.33 -23.21
CA THR A 779 38.34 -0.69 -23.83
C THR A 779 38.84 0.21 -24.96
N GLY A 780 38.82 -0.31 -26.19
CA GLY A 780 39.61 0.24 -27.29
C GLY A 780 38.96 1.52 -27.78
N ALA A 781 39.46 2.67 -27.34
CA ALA A 781 39.26 3.89 -28.10
C ALA A 781 39.93 3.69 -29.46
N VAL A 782 39.16 3.79 -30.54
CA VAL A 782 39.66 3.77 -31.91
C VAL A 782 39.26 5.04 -32.61
N LYS A 783 39.98 5.37 -33.66
CA LYS A 783 39.61 6.41 -34.62
C LYS A 783 39.52 5.79 -36.01
N VAL A 784 38.43 6.05 -36.72
CA VAL A 784 38.26 5.62 -38.11
C VAL A 784 38.57 6.79 -39.03
N GLU A 785 39.44 6.54 -40.00
CA GLU A 785 39.76 7.45 -41.09
C GLU A 785 39.20 6.89 -42.41
N TYR A 786 38.71 7.79 -43.26
CA TYR A 786 38.12 7.47 -44.55
C TYR A 786 38.82 8.25 -45.67
N ARG A 787 38.98 7.62 -46.82
CA ARG A 787 39.20 8.27 -48.11
C ARG A 787 38.28 7.66 -49.15
N ASN A 788 37.90 8.44 -50.15
CA ASN A 788 37.16 7.96 -51.29
C ASN A 788 38.13 7.52 -52.39
N ASN A 789 38.11 6.23 -52.76
CA ASN A 789 38.92 5.74 -53.88
C ASN A 789 38.26 5.98 -55.25
N ASP A 790 37.02 6.48 -55.27
CA ASP A 790 36.27 6.84 -56.48
C ASP A 790 35.62 8.22 -56.35
N GLN A 791 36.19 9.24 -56.99
CA GLN A 791 35.71 10.61 -56.81
C GLN A 791 34.39 10.90 -57.55
N ALA A 792 33.91 9.98 -58.40
CA ALA A 792 32.61 10.09 -59.03
C ALA A 792 31.49 9.96 -57.97
N ALA A 793 30.50 10.85 -58.00
CA ALA A 793 29.31 10.75 -57.14
C ALA A 793 28.21 9.87 -57.77
N THR A 794 28.43 9.40 -58.99
CA THR A 794 27.52 8.50 -59.70
C THR A 794 28.36 7.49 -60.45
N ASP A 795 28.44 6.27 -59.91
CA ASP A 795 29.13 5.15 -60.53
C ASP A 795 28.42 3.84 -60.14
N ASN A 796 28.71 2.75 -60.84
CA ASN A 796 28.18 1.42 -60.51
C ASN A 796 28.89 0.75 -59.34
N GLN A 797 29.86 1.41 -58.70
CA GLN A 797 30.65 0.90 -57.60
C GLN A 797 30.90 1.97 -56.55
N ILE A 798 30.69 1.64 -55.27
CA ILE A 798 31.16 2.46 -54.15
C ILE A 798 32.48 1.86 -53.65
N LYS A 799 33.53 2.67 -53.51
CA LYS A 799 34.90 2.21 -53.14
C LYS A 799 35.47 2.89 -51.88
N PRO A 800 34.96 2.57 -50.67
CA PRO A 800 35.46 3.19 -49.45
C PRO A 800 36.87 2.70 -49.11
N GLY A 801 37.79 3.64 -48.88
CA GLY A 801 39.10 3.39 -48.28
C GLY A 801 39.04 3.68 -46.78
N LEU A 802 39.31 2.69 -45.95
CA LEU A 802 39.23 2.78 -44.49
C LEU A 802 40.61 2.57 -43.86
N ARG A 803 40.83 3.23 -42.73
CA ARG A 803 42.00 3.01 -41.87
C ARG A 803 41.58 3.20 -40.42
N ILE A 804 41.98 2.28 -39.57
CA ILE A 804 41.64 2.32 -38.14
C ILE A 804 42.92 2.58 -37.37
N VAL A 805 42.89 3.57 -36.49
CA VAL A 805 43.97 3.89 -35.56
C VAL A 805 43.52 3.49 -34.16
N ASN A 806 44.34 2.69 -33.47
CA ASN A 806 44.10 2.39 -32.06
C ASN A 806 44.56 3.59 -31.23
N THR A 807 43.61 4.34 -30.66
CA THR A 807 43.89 5.49 -29.79
C THR A 807 43.87 5.11 -28.30
N GLY A 808 43.59 3.85 -27.98
CA GLY A 808 43.63 3.32 -26.62
C GLY A 808 45.04 3.04 -26.12
N GLY A 809 45.15 2.80 -24.81
CA GLY A 809 46.43 2.54 -24.14
C GLY A 809 46.96 1.10 -24.25
N GLY A 810 46.22 0.18 -24.86
CA GLY A 810 46.58 -1.24 -24.99
C GLY A 810 46.37 -1.78 -26.40
N ALA A 811 46.87 -2.96 -26.71
CA ALA A 811 46.67 -3.58 -28.02
C ALA A 811 45.19 -3.95 -28.23
N LEU A 812 44.63 -3.72 -29.41
CA LEU A 812 43.26 -4.05 -29.76
C LEU A 812 43.21 -5.32 -30.61
N SER A 813 42.48 -6.36 -30.20
CA SER A 813 42.24 -7.51 -31.09
C SER A 813 41.36 -7.09 -32.25
N LEU A 814 41.83 -7.21 -33.50
CA LEU A 814 41.05 -6.76 -34.65
C LEU A 814 39.81 -7.63 -34.86
N SER A 815 39.83 -8.89 -34.43
CA SER A 815 38.67 -9.80 -34.54
C SER A 815 37.44 -9.38 -33.74
N THR A 816 37.57 -8.43 -32.81
CA THR A 816 36.44 -7.87 -32.06
C THR A 816 35.92 -6.56 -32.67
N LEU A 817 36.60 -6.03 -33.69
CA LEU A 817 36.29 -4.76 -34.31
C LEU A 817 35.39 -4.96 -35.53
N THR A 818 34.30 -4.19 -35.60
CA THR A 818 33.51 -4.02 -36.83
C THR A 818 33.32 -2.54 -37.15
N LEU A 819 33.17 -2.23 -38.44
CA LEU A 819 32.93 -0.89 -38.96
C LEU A 819 31.65 -0.88 -39.80
N ARG A 820 30.91 0.23 -39.79
CA ARG A 820 29.73 0.42 -40.65
C ARG A 820 29.86 1.70 -41.48
N TYR A 821 29.90 1.53 -42.80
CA TYR A 821 29.78 2.60 -43.80
C TYR A 821 28.35 2.62 -44.34
N TRP A 822 27.58 3.66 -44.05
CA TRP A 822 26.17 3.83 -44.35
C TRP A 822 25.95 4.52 -45.70
N PHE A 823 25.02 3.98 -46.49
CA PHE A 823 24.73 4.43 -47.85
C PHE A 823 23.25 4.22 -48.22
N SER A 824 22.80 4.88 -49.28
CA SER A 824 21.48 4.69 -49.89
C SER A 824 21.52 3.53 -50.90
N GLY A 825 20.65 2.54 -50.71
CA GLY A 825 20.60 1.36 -51.57
C GLY A 825 20.03 1.61 -52.98
N GLU A 826 19.33 2.73 -53.17
CA GLU A 826 18.51 3.09 -54.33
C GLU A 826 17.41 2.07 -54.73
N SER A 827 16.33 2.55 -55.35
CA SER A 827 15.25 1.67 -55.81
C SER A 827 15.70 0.81 -57.00
N GLY A 828 15.82 -0.51 -56.82
CA GLY A 828 16.04 -1.47 -57.91
C GLY A 828 16.92 -2.68 -57.59
N ALA A 829 17.80 -2.60 -56.58
CA ALA A 829 18.69 -3.70 -56.22
C ALA A 829 18.25 -4.39 -54.92
N ALA A 830 18.00 -5.70 -54.98
CA ALA A 830 17.69 -6.52 -53.81
C ALA A 830 18.95 -7.16 -53.17
N THR A 831 20.09 -7.14 -53.87
CA THR A 831 21.33 -7.80 -53.45
C THR A 831 22.57 -7.05 -53.91
N TYR A 832 23.66 -7.17 -53.13
CA TYR A 832 24.93 -6.50 -53.36
C TYR A 832 26.07 -7.52 -53.42
N SER A 833 27.07 -7.24 -54.24
CA SER A 833 28.36 -7.93 -54.21
C SER A 833 29.41 -7.04 -53.57
N THR A 834 30.33 -7.63 -52.81
CA THR A 834 31.36 -6.90 -52.03
C THR A 834 32.72 -7.56 -52.17
N TRP A 835 33.79 -6.75 -52.12
CA TRP A 835 35.18 -7.20 -52.19
C TRP A 835 36.09 -6.36 -51.28
N CYS A 836 37.16 -6.98 -50.80
CA CYS A 836 38.35 -6.27 -50.33
C CYS A 836 39.40 -6.30 -51.45
N ASP A 837 39.57 -5.17 -52.15
CA ASP A 837 40.51 -5.05 -53.27
C ASP A 837 41.97 -4.99 -52.76
N TYR A 838 42.19 -4.41 -51.57
CA TYR A 838 43.50 -4.38 -50.90
C TYR A 838 43.32 -4.22 -49.37
N ALA A 839 44.17 -4.87 -48.59
CA ALA A 839 44.35 -4.53 -47.17
C ALA A 839 45.81 -4.79 -46.76
N GLN A 840 46.42 -3.84 -46.05
CA GLN A 840 47.79 -4.01 -45.54
C GLN A 840 47.91 -5.19 -44.55
N LEU A 841 46.80 -5.53 -43.88
CA LEU A 841 46.67 -6.70 -43.00
C LEU A 841 46.37 -8.01 -43.76
N GLY A 842 46.29 -7.97 -45.09
CA GLY A 842 45.88 -9.07 -45.96
C GLY A 842 44.38 -9.09 -46.22
N ALA A 843 43.96 -9.08 -47.49
CA ALA A 843 42.54 -9.04 -47.87
C ALA A 843 41.72 -10.24 -47.34
N ALA A 844 42.35 -11.42 -47.23
CA ALA A 844 41.71 -12.61 -46.65
C ALA A 844 41.37 -12.46 -45.15
N ASN A 845 41.94 -11.46 -44.48
CA ASN A 845 41.68 -11.18 -43.08
C ASN A 845 40.57 -10.13 -42.85
N VAL A 846 39.99 -9.57 -43.92
CA VAL A 846 38.90 -8.58 -43.85
C VAL A 846 37.60 -9.25 -44.25
N THR A 847 36.61 -9.25 -43.37
CA THR A 847 35.24 -9.69 -43.69
C THR A 847 34.42 -8.49 -44.14
N HIS A 848 33.49 -8.69 -45.06
CA HIS A 848 32.66 -7.62 -45.58
C HIS A 848 31.29 -8.14 -46.02
N ARG A 849 30.23 -7.39 -45.69
CA ARG A 849 28.85 -7.68 -46.14
C ARG A 849 28.00 -6.41 -46.15
N VAL A 850 26.96 -6.38 -46.98
CA VAL A 850 25.93 -5.33 -46.91
C VAL A 850 24.78 -5.80 -46.03
N VAL A 851 24.28 -4.90 -45.17
CA VAL A 851 23.13 -5.13 -44.28
C VAL A 851 22.11 -4.01 -44.46
N ALA A 852 20.82 -4.36 -44.47
CA ALA A 852 19.73 -3.38 -44.50
C ALA A 852 19.54 -2.74 -43.11
N ALA A 853 19.41 -1.41 -43.07
CA ALA A 853 19.15 -0.66 -41.85
C ALA A 853 17.63 -0.60 -41.58
N GLY A 854 17.18 -1.09 -40.42
CA GLY A 854 15.77 -0.98 -40.03
C GLY A 854 15.36 0.49 -39.86
N GLY A 855 14.24 0.91 -40.45
CA GLY A 855 13.65 2.25 -40.22
C GLY A 855 13.96 3.36 -41.23
N GLY A 856 14.66 3.08 -42.34
CA GLY A 856 14.68 3.93 -43.55
C GLY A 856 15.08 5.41 -43.33
N LYS A 857 16.23 5.68 -42.72
CA LYS A 857 16.76 7.04 -42.59
C LYS A 857 17.36 7.53 -43.92
N ALA A 858 17.17 8.81 -44.24
CA ALA A 858 17.66 9.41 -45.47
C ALA A 858 19.20 9.30 -45.58
N GLY A 859 19.71 8.84 -46.72
CA GLY A 859 21.16 8.63 -46.93
C GLY A 859 21.74 7.34 -46.32
N ALA A 860 20.95 6.52 -45.63
CA ALA A 860 21.46 5.41 -44.81
C ALA A 860 20.51 4.21 -44.74
N THR A 861 19.91 3.82 -45.87
CA THR A 861 19.01 2.65 -45.91
C THR A 861 19.77 1.32 -45.77
N HIS A 862 21.08 1.31 -46.03
CA HIS A 862 21.96 0.16 -45.91
C HIS A 862 23.30 0.57 -45.29
N TYR A 863 24.08 -0.42 -44.85
CA TYR A 863 25.49 -0.23 -44.54
C TYR A 863 26.36 -1.38 -45.04
N LEU A 864 27.57 -1.04 -45.50
CA LEU A 864 28.67 -1.97 -45.67
C LEU A 864 29.33 -2.20 -44.31
N GLU A 865 29.17 -3.40 -43.77
CA GLU A 865 29.84 -3.83 -42.56
C GLU A 865 31.18 -4.45 -42.90
N ALA A 866 32.26 -3.93 -42.34
CA ALA A 866 33.60 -4.52 -42.42
C ALA A 866 34.03 -5.05 -41.05
N GLY A 867 34.58 -6.25 -41.00
CA GLY A 867 35.15 -6.85 -39.79
C GLY A 867 36.48 -7.52 -40.09
N PHE A 868 37.04 -8.21 -39.10
CA PHE A 868 38.33 -8.87 -39.26
C PHE A 868 38.31 -10.30 -38.73
N THR A 869 39.03 -11.20 -39.40
CA THR A 869 39.23 -12.56 -38.91
C THR A 869 40.26 -12.59 -37.79
N ALA A 870 40.34 -13.70 -37.05
CA ALA A 870 41.42 -13.90 -36.06
C ALA A 870 42.83 -13.81 -36.70
N GLY A 871 42.97 -14.09 -37.99
CA GLY A 871 44.22 -13.98 -38.74
C GLY A 871 44.74 -12.55 -38.91
N ALA A 872 43.90 -11.53 -38.67
CA ALA A 872 44.30 -10.12 -38.66
C ALA A 872 45.19 -9.76 -37.45
N GLY A 873 45.16 -10.57 -36.38
CA GLY A 873 45.93 -10.33 -35.16
C GLY A 873 45.43 -9.14 -34.34
N SER A 874 46.34 -8.48 -33.63
CA SER A 874 46.05 -7.32 -32.80
C SER A 874 46.78 -6.07 -33.28
N LEU A 875 46.17 -4.92 -33.01
CA LEU A 875 46.68 -3.60 -33.33
C LEU A 875 47.24 -2.93 -32.07
N ALA A 876 48.55 -2.73 -31.98
CA ALA A 876 49.18 -2.10 -30.83
C ALA A 876 48.63 -0.66 -30.59
N ALA A 877 48.77 -0.15 -29.36
CA ALA A 877 48.42 1.23 -29.03
C ALA A 877 49.15 2.23 -29.95
N GLY A 878 48.41 3.19 -30.51
CA GLY A 878 48.92 4.19 -31.46
C GLY A 878 49.17 3.66 -32.88
N ALA A 879 49.08 2.34 -33.12
CA ALA A 879 49.26 1.77 -34.45
C ALA A 879 48.00 1.92 -35.31
N SER A 880 48.16 1.82 -36.63
CA SER A 880 47.05 1.79 -37.58
C SER A 880 47.00 0.49 -38.38
N THR A 881 45.81 0.10 -38.84
CA THR A 881 45.61 -1.05 -39.73
C THR A 881 46.28 -0.89 -41.10
N GLY A 882 46.80 0.29 -41.41
CA GLY A 882 47.15 0.64 -42.77
C GLY A 882 45.92 0.80 -43.66
N ASP A 883 46.17 0.88 -44.97
CA ASP A 883 45.13 1.07 -46.00
C ASP A 883 44.28 -0.20 -46.18
N ILE A 884 42.96 -0.03 -46.15
CA ILE A 884 41.95 -1.05 -46.46
C ILE A 884 41.05 -0.47 -47.55
N GLN A 885 41.06 -1.08 -48.72
CA GLN A 885 40.27 -0.68 -49.87
C GLN A 885 39.16 -1.71 -50.08
N LEU A 886 37.93 -1.27 -49.87
CA LEU A 886 36.74 -2.06 -50.09
C LEU A 886 36.02 -1.57 -51.34
N ARG A 887 35.20 -2.44 -51.90
CA ARG A 887 34.33 -2.13 -53.02
C ARG A 887 33.02 -2.88 -52.90
N LEU A 888 31.93 -2.21 -53.26
CA LEU A 888 30.63 -2.87 -53.46
C LEU A 888 29.98 -2.43 -54.78
N ASN A 889 29.16 -3.32 -55.35
CA ASN A 889 28.21 -2.97 -56.40
C ASN A 889 26.87 -3.68 -56.23
N LYS A 890 25.82 -3.11 -56.82
CA LYS A 890 24.55 -3.80 -57.04
C LYS A 890 24.77 -4.97 -58.00
N THR A 891 24.11 -6.10 -57.79
CA THR A 891 24.30 -7.27 -58.66
C THR A 891 23.87 -7.05 -60.10
N ASP A 892 23.01 -6.07 -60.36
CA ASP A 892 22.57 -5.63 -61.69
C ASP A 892 23.51 -4.60 -62.36
N TRP A 893 24.57 -4.17 -61.65
CA TRP A 893 25.53 -3.15 -62.09
C TRP A 893 24.93 -1.77 -62.40
N SER A 894 23.73 -1.49 -61.91
CA SER A 894 23.16 -0.14 -61.98
C SER A 894 23.97 0.84 -61.12
N ALA A 895 23.96 2.13 -61.50
CA ALA A 895 24.69 3.17 -60.80
C ALA A 895 24.09 3.45 -59.41
N PHE A 896 24.93 3.83 -58.44
CA PHE A 896 24.54 4.51 -57.22
C PHE A 896 24.48 6.02 -57.45
N ASP A 897 23.59 6.70 -56.75
CA ASP A 897 23.82 8.10 -56.39
C ASP A 897 24.52 8.06 -55.03
N GLU A 898 25.78 8.47 -54.97
CA GLU A 898 26.50 8.50 -53.71
C GLU A 898 26.44 9.91 -53.07
N SER A 899 25.81 10.88 -53.71
CA SER A 899 25.81 12.27 -53.23
C SER A 899 25.00 12.47 -51.93
N ASP A 900 24.09 11.55 -51.62
CA ASP A 900 23.25 11.53 -50.43
C ASP A 900 23.72 10.53 -49.35
N ASP A 901 24.74 9.72 -49.62
CA ASP A 901 25.26 8.72 -48.70
C ASP A 901 25.78 9.33 -47.39
N TYR A 902 25.25 8.84 -46.26
CA TYR A 902 25.56 9.36 -44.93
C TYR A 902 27.06 9.31 -44.61
N SER A 903 27.74 8.21 -44.97
CA SER A 903 29.16 8.00 -44.65
C SER A 903 30.13 8.58 -45.68
N ARG A 904 29.66 9.07 -46.84
CA ARG A 904 30.55 9.52 -47.91
C ARG A 904 31.21 10.86 -47.60
N ALA A 905 32.48 10.98 -48.00
CA ALA A 905 33.16 12.27 -48.11
C ALA A 905 33.90 12.36 -49.46
N ALA A 906 33.87 13.53 -50.12
CA ALA A 906 34.56 13.73 -51.41
C ALA A 906 36.06 14.07 -51.21
N THR A 907 36.82 13.15 -50.63
CA THR A 907 38.26 13.33 -50.37
C THR A 907 39.10 12.18 -50.94
N GLY A 908 40.20 12.48 -51.62
CA GLY A 908 41.18 11.49 -52.08
C GLY A 908 42.23 11.10 -51.03
N THR A 909 42.26 11.80 -49.90
CA THR A 909 43.17 11.55 -48.77
C THR A 909 42.42 11.16 -47.52
N TYR A 910 43.08 10.43 -46.62
CA TYR A 910 42.49 10.02 -45.36
C TYR A 910 42.18 11.22 -44.46
N ILE A 911 40.94 11.26 -43.98
CA ILE A 911 40.43 12.20 -42.97
C ILE A 911 39.66 11.44 -41.90
N ASP A 912 39.49 12.03 -40.72
CA ASP A 912 38.63 11.46 -39.67
C ASP A 912 37.19 11.29 -40.18
N ALA A 913 36.62 10.11 -39.93
CA ALA A 913 35.33 9.70 -40.45
C ALA A 913 34.31 9.52 -39.32
N PRO A 914 33.74 10.60 -38.75
CA PRO A 914 32.77 10.49 -37.65
C PRO A 914 31.46 9.83 -38.08
N ARG A 915 31.21 9.71 -39.39
CA ARG A 915 30.03 9.04 -39.96
C ARG A 915 30.28 7.60 -40.39
N VAL A 916 31.47 7.05 -40.11
CA VAL A 916 31.76 5.61 -40.22
C VAL A 916 31.94 5.08 -38.81
N VAL A 917 31.00 4.27 -38.35
CA VAL A 917 30.91 3.89 -36.93
C VAL A 917 31.76 2.65 -36.67
N ALA A 918 32.56 2.66 -35.61
CA ALA A 918 33.31 1.49 -35.16
C ALA A 918 32.72 0.90 -33.88
N TYR A 919 32.69 -0.42 -33.82
CA TYR A 919 32.24 -1.18 -32.67
C TYR A 919 33.34 -2.11 -32.21
N VAL A 920 33.58 -2.17 -30.91
CA VAL A 920 34.45 -3.17 -30.30
C VAL A 920 33.58 -4.08 -29.46
N ALA A 921 33.61 -5.37 -29.77
CA ALA A 921 32.77 -6.40 -29.16
C ALA A 921 31.25 -6.04 -29.18
N GLY A 922 30.80 -5.42 -30.28
CA GLY A 922 29.39 -5.05 -30.48
C GLY A 922 28.97 -3.72 -29.83
N SER A 923 29.82 -3.06 -29.05
CA SER A 923 29.55 -1.74 -28.47
C SER A 923 30.17 -0.63 -29.32
N PRO A 924 29.44 0.48 -29.63
CA PRO A 924 30.00 1.58 -30.40
C PRO A 924 31.10 2.30 -29.62
N VAL A 925 32.24 2.54 -30.27
CA VAL A 925 33.42 3.19 -29.66
C VAL A 925 33.93 4.39 -30.46
N TRP A 926 33.46 4.58 -31.70
CA TRP A 926 33.78 5.73 -32.55
C TRP A 926 32.65 6.03 -33.53
N GLY A 927 32.41 7.31 -33.79
CA GLY A 927 31.44 7.78 -34.77
C GLY A 927 30.00 7.82 -34.27
N THR A 928 29.10 8.33 -35.11
CA THR A 928 27.68 8.50 -34.80
C THR A 928 26.84 7.79 -35.87
N GLU A 929 25.97 6.87 -35.45
CA GLU A 929 24.99 6.24 -36.33
C GLU A 929 24.02 7.30 -36.91
N PRO A 930 23.53 7.11 -38.16
CA PRO A 930 22.49 7.96 -38.74
C PRO A 930 21.23 8.02 -37.87
#